data_AF-A0A9W8DHC8-F1
#
_entry.id   AF-A0A9W8DHC8-F1
#
_cell.length_a   1.000
_cell.length_b   1.000
_cell.length_c   1.000
_cell.angle_alpha   90.00
_cell.angle_beta   90.00
_cell.angle_gamma   90.00
#
_symmetry.space_group_name_H-M   'P 1'
#
loop_
_entity.id
_entity.type
_entity.pdbx_description
1 polymer ?
#
loop_
_entity_poly.entity_id
_entity_poly.type
_entity_poly.pdbx_seq_one_letter_code
_entity_poly.pdbx_strand_id
1 'polypeptide(L)'
;MRLHLGSLAPFGGSSAAWPLVIGISLLLQATLTAATAIYQDQAGLADWQQKHIGVPILTQISRQGENTHIVVATDKNVLAVLDPLTDHLVWRHVLDANDTIQTLAVVGPRVVTLTTRFVRAWDLHTAFLIWEHRIVPSAAPAVAGLAAFPDLQDPAIVVLDADRRVTRYRAVDGTAQWATEAEDADVDYTRVFAAEGNVFLLGNDRAALAPSRVRLATIHLATGLFSSLYDTAPAHTPHELALLAPAADSAWLAWLAPEGLVVNRVGHPKLIRTFGTHDLGLSAEGLSGAVITTSDPSTTAGFLLTRSRATHAVTVTFDTYGYPVATASTVRDAMPNQLATVGTGAGGEPLVATLDAAADVVVVRVHSLSQSDHQLAITLPYPATTVGPAISLDFVPGTNFFGTAVLVRFASGRLVLADAQTIRWAREEALAHVVDFTWLDLPDAHRWSEDRDELAESPAVTESSGPVTRYLRRCAVHLNQLRSLVSSAGHAILPFLRILAPAITTSTAGPVFGAQDGDAFGIRKLAVFLSAPGTLVALDTLHGSVAWVLYLPALDVRLAGTKFTHLFTTRTAAARFPPIFSAVGRGDQNGVYVVRLDGLTGKVFTSDQFPEFLSVLPVSATHVYQLPFEEVIDRFHPLVFLYPDRETPARLRLLPNTPAVRKDIQHRAAHLTFLTGPMVPAALTSHALDAGSTLGGYQPVVTDLTSTDLPTLGLWTLPLATDERIVAVQPVSTNAAVASLGRVLGNRSVLYKYLNPGVVAVATMRSVTEQQTGESTGILGLYLVDAVSGALLHRAIHHGIAFDPAHHPVHLVGCENWLVYQYWSSAGHGSASSPVAAASGYVTVALDLYTSATPDTRGPASVFSSWQGLRPHVISQAFMLPEQVTALGVTTTRNGVAIREVVMALASGRIVGLPRVLLDPRRPLADPTEDQKLEGLMRYDPLLPNNPRWTLSHYHQVLGVQSLHSAPAKLESTSLVLAYGLDLFFTRVSPSGTFDRLSESFSKPMLLATLVALIASLFVAGPMVRRKALMEAWA
;
A
#
# COMPACT_ATOMS: atom_id res chain seq x y z
N MET A 1 -48.19 -7.66 43.22
CA MET A 1 -49.25 -7.33 44.19
C MET A 1 -48.88 -5.99 44.82
N ARG A 2 -49.77 -5.00 44.76
CA ARG A 2 -49.55 -3.60 45.22
C ARG A 2 -49.10 -3.55 46.69
N LEU A 3 -48.30 -2.55 47.06
CA LEU A 3 -48.72 -1.53 48.05
C LEU A 3 -47.71 -0.37 48.16
N HIS A 4 -48.25 0.82 47.92
CA HIS A 4 -47.72 2.12 48.30
C HIS A 4 -48.06 2.42 49.78
N LEU A 5 -47.49 3.54 50.26
CA LEU A 5 -47.73 4.29 51.51
C LEU A 5 -46.61 4.07 52.52
N GLY A 6 -45.96 5.09 53.09
CA GLY A 6 -46.28 6.50 53.12
C GLY A 6 -45.82 7.05 54.48
N SER A 7 -44.99 8.09 54.42
CA SER A 7 -44.72 9.17 55.40
C SER A 7 -44.82 8.90 56.91
N LEU A 8 -43.78 9.32 57.64
CA LEU A 8 -43.87 10.31 58.71
C LEU A 8 -42.45 10.85 59.05
N ALA A 9 -42.31 12.17 59.03
CA ALA A 9 -41.18 12.95 59.58
C ALA A 9 -41.62 13.54 60.96
N PRO A 10 -40.90 14.45 61.65
CA PRO A 10 -39.48 14.89 61.61
C PRO A 10 -38.84 15.05 63.03
N PHE A 11 -37.67 15.71 63.08
CA PHE A 11 -36.89 16.35 64.18
C PHE A 11 -35.47 15.75 64.23
N GLY A 12 -34.34 16.46 64.12
CA GLY A 12 -34.01 17.88 64.05
C GLY A 12 -32.58 18.03 64.60
N GLY A 13 -31.66 18.69 63.88
CA GLY A 13 -30.39 19.17 64.45
C GLY A 13 -29.10 18.94 63.65
N SER A 14 -28.37 20.04 63.43
CA SER A 14 -27.01 20.20 62.87
C SER A 14 -26.87 20.23 61.33
N SER A 15 -26.95 21.45 60.77
CA SER A 15 -26.77 21.76 59.34
C SER A 15 -25.36 22.26 58.97
N ALA A 16 -24.35 22.02 59.80
CA ALA A 16 -22.98 22.53 59.57
C ALA A 16 -21.99 21.48 59.04
N ALA A 17 -22.35 20.19 58.99
CA ALA A 17 -21.45 19.12 58.52
C ALA A 17 -21.61 18.77 57.02
N TRP A 18 -22.76 19.11 56.43
CA TRP A 18 -23.09 18.73 55.05
C TRP A 18 -22.27 19.44 53.96
N PRO A 19 -21.93 20.75 54.03
CA PRO A 19 -21.18 21.38 52.96
C PRO A 19 -19.70 20.92 52.93
N LEU A 20 -19.15 20.49 54.07
CA LEU A 20 -17.78 20.01 54.16
C LEU A 20 -17.64 18.56 53.67
N VAL A 21 -18.64 17.70 53.95
CA VAL A 21 -18.68 16.32 53.43
C VAL A 21 -18.99 16.29 51.93
N ILE A 22 -19.89 17.15 51.44
CA ILE A 22 -20.15 17.31 50.00
C ILE A 22 -18.93 17.91 49.29
N GLY A 23 -18.25 18.89 49.91
CA GLY A 23 -17.02 19.48 49.38
C GLY A 23 -15.87 18.47 49.29
N ILE A 24 -15.67 17.63 50.31
CA ILE A 24 -14.65 16.57 50.32
C ILE A 24 -15.03 15.42 49.38
N SER A 25 -16.32 15.07 49.25
CA SER A 25 -16.77 14.04 48.31
C SER A 25 -16.67 14.48 46.83
N LEU A 26 -16.87 15.77 46.54
CA LEU A 26 -16.59 16.38 45.23
C LEU A 26 -15.09 16.49 44.95
N LEU A 27 -14.27 16.78 45.96
CA LEU A 27 -12.81 16.80 45.83
C LEU A 27 -12.22 15.40 45.62
N LEU A 28 -12.73 14.37 46.32
CA LEU A 28 -12.31 12.97 46.14
C LEU A 28 -12.79 12.40 44.80
N GLN A 29 -13.99 12.76 44.32
CA GLN A 29 -14.45 12.40 42.98
C GLN A 29 -13.69 13.12 41.86
N ALA A 30 -13.05 14.26 42.13
CA ALA A 30 -12.19 14.96 41.18
C ALA A 30 -10.75 14.39 41.10
N THR A 31 -10.33 13.54 42.05
CA THR A 31 -8.96 12.98 42.10
C THR A 31 -8.81 11.56 41.54
N LEU A 32 -9.88 10.94 41.07
CA LEU A 32 -9.86 9.60 40.47
C LEU A 32 -10.09 9.67 38.97
N THR A 33 -9.01 9.93 38.22
CA THR A 33 -8.55 9.20 37.02
C THR A 33 -7.43 9.98 36.33
N ALA A 34 -6.19 9.76 36.74
CA ALA A 34 -5.04 9.98 35.87
C ALA A 34 -4.71 8.64 35.21
N ALA A 35 -5.54 8.23 34.26
CA ALA A 35 -5.22 7.13 33.35
C ALA A 35 -4.71 7.75 32.05
N THR A 36 -3.41 7.73 31.83
CA THR A 36 -2.81 8.01 30.52
C THR A 36 -2.98 6.76 29.64
N ALA A 37 -4.21 6.50 29.23
CA ALA A 37 -4.59 5.53 28.22
C ALA A 37 -5.55 6.21 27.26
N ILE A 38 -5.51 5.84 25.99
CA ILE A 38 -6.56 6.22 25.03
C ILE A 38 -7.87 5.66 25.56
N TYR A 39 -8.90 6.49 25.63
CA TYR A 39 -10.21 6.02 26.08
C TYR A 39 -10.79 5.04 25.03
N GLN A 40 -11.53 4.03 25.47
CA GLN A 40 -12.09 3.01 24.57
C GLN A 40 -12.99 3.62 23.48
N ASP A 41 -13.61 4.78 23.73
CA ASP A 41 -14.43 5.55 22.79
C ASP A 41 -13.61 6.36 21.77
N GLN A 42 -12.28 6.46 21.92
CA GLN A 42 -11.39 7.17 21.00
C GLN A 42 -10.76 6.26 19.94
N ALA A 43 -10.69 4.95 20.18
CA ALA A 43 -10.22 3.98 19.19
C ALA A 43 -11.20 3.90 18.01
N GLY A 44 -10.71 4.03 16.78
CA GLY A 44 -11.50 4.06 15.56
C GLY A 44 -12.07 5.43 15.17
N LEU A 45 -11.83 6.50 15.95
CA LEU A 45 -12.23 7.87 15.59
C LEU A 45 -11.18 8.62 14.78
N ALA A 46 -9.89 8.36 15.05
CA ALA A 46 -8.77 9.06 14.44
C ALA A 46 -7.84 8.13 13.64
N ASP A 47 -8.04 6.83 13.79
CA ASP A 47 -7.30 5.76 13.16
C ASP A 47 -8.22 4.85 12.34
N TRP A 48 -7.67 4.29 11.27
CA TRP A 48 -8.36 3.31 10.44
C TRP A 48 -7.35 2.35 9.82
N GLN A 49 -7.82 1.14 9.51
CA GLN A 49 -7.04 0.11 8.83
C GLN A 49 -7.81 -0.37 7.59
N GLN A 50 -7.11 -0.49 6.46
CA GLN A 50 -7.61 -1.23 5.30
C GLN A 50 -6.78 -2.49 5.10
N LYS A 51 -7.49 -3.62 5.05
CA LYS A 51 -6.91 -4.95 4.90
C LYS A 51 -7.02 -5.38 3.45
N HIS A 52 -5.89 -5.48 2.75
CA HIS A 52 -5.83 -5.94 1.36
C HIS A 52 -5.24 -7.35 1.27
N ILE A 53 -5.52 -8.03 0.18
CA ILE A 53 -5.02 -9.38 -0.10
C ILE A 53 -4.02 -9.38 -1.26
N GLY A 54 -3.99 -8.32 -2.07
CA GLY A 54 -3.26 -8.31 -3.34
C GLY A 54 -4.14 -8.76 -4.50
N VAL A 55 -3.56 -8.84 -5.70
CA VAL A 55 -4.32 -9.16 -6.90
C VAL A 55 -4.53 -10.68 -6.94
N PRO A 56 -5.77 -11.19 -6.97
CA PRO A 56 -6.03 -12.62 -7.07
C PRO A 56 -5.44 -13.19 -8.35
N ILE A 57 -4.69 -14.28 -8.24
CA ILE A 57 -4.20 -15.09 -9.37
C ILE A 57 -5.15 -16.27 -9.60
N LEU A 58 -5.57 -16.90 -8.51
CA LEU A 58 -6.46 -18.05 -8.50
C LEU A 58 -7.72 -17.70 -7.71
N THR A 59 -8.87 -18.02 -8.28
CA THR A 59 -10.18 -17.87 -7.64
C THR A 59 -10.88 -19.22 -7.68
N GLN A 60 -11.40 -19.68 -6.55
CA GLN A 60 -12.32 -20.81 -6.50
C GLN A 60 -13.55 -20.45 -5.67
N ILE A 61 -14.71 -20.80 -6.21
CA ILE A 61 -15.99 -20.50 -5.59
C ILE A 61 -16.51 -21.79 -4.98
N SER A 62 -16.76 -21.76 -3.68
CA SER A 62 -17.23 -22.91 -2.92
C SER A 62 -18.59 -22.63 -2.33
N ARG A 63 -19.56 -23.52 -2.58
CA ARG A 63 -20.90 -23.47 -2.01
C ARG A 63 -21.07 -24.59 -1.00
N GLN A 64 -21.24 -24.24 0.27
CA GLN A 64 -21.50 -25.17 1.37
C GLN A 64 -22.94 -24.96 1.87
N GLY A 65 -23.87 -25.74 1.30
CA GLY A 65 -25.31 -25.54 1.54
C GLY A 65 -25.80 -24.20 0.98
N GLU A 66 -26.28 -23.31 1.86
CA GLU A 66 -26.72 -21.96 1.49
C GLU A 66 -25.59 -20.92 1.48
N ASN A 67 -24.44 -21.21 2.10
CA ASN A 67 -23.32 -20.28 2.18
C ASN A 67 -22.41 -20.42 0.97
N THR A 68 -22.06 -19.30 0.35
CA THR A 68 -21.07 -19.23 -0.73
C THR A 68 -19.82 -18.52 -0.20
N HIS A 69 -18.64 -19.04 -0.52
CA HIS A 69 -17.36 -18.49 -0.14
C HIS A 69 -16.49 -18.32 -1.39
N ILE A 70 -15.81 -17.18 -1.49
CA ILE A 70 -14.86 -16.91 -2.58
C ILE A 70 -13.46 -17.12 -2.01
N VAL A 71 -12.82 -18.23 -2.37
CA VAL A 71 -11.47 -18.56 -1.97
C VAL A 71 -10.50 -18.02 -3.01
N VAL A 72 -9.52 -17.24 -2.58
CA VAL A 72 -8.55 -16.60 -3.47
C VAL A 72 -7.13 -16.85 -3.01
N ALA A 73 -6.24 -17.09 -3.97
CA ALA A 73 -4.80 -16.97 -3.77
C ALA A 73 -4.28 -15.82 -4.62
N THR A 74 -3.44 -14.98 -4.02
CA THR A 74 -2.99 -13.72 -4.63
C THR A 74 -1.51 -13.74 -4.99
N ASP A 75 -1.11 -12.75 -5.78
CA ASP A 75 0.27 -12.49 -6.15
C ASP A 75 1.18 -12.07 -4.99
N LYS A 76 0.61 -11.61 -3.88
CA LYS A 76 1.29 -11.33 -2.61
C LYS A 76 1.45 -12.58 -1.72
N ASN A 77 1.23 -13.77 -2.28
CA ASN A 77 1.27 -15.04 -1.56
C ASN A 77 0.27 -15.08 -0.38
N VAL A 78 -0.90 -14.47 -0.57
CA VAL A 78 -1.97 -14.45 0.42
C VAL A 78 -3.06 -15.44 0.02
N LEU A 79 -3.37 -16.36 0.94
CA LEU A 79 -4.58 -17.19 0.86
C LEU A 79 -5.68 -16.48 1.65
N ALA A 80 -6.82 -16.20 1.02
CA ALA A 80 -7.93 -15.53 1.68
C ALA A 80 -9.28 -16.11 1.30
N VAL A 81 -10.26 -15.90 2.17
CA VAL A 81 -11.66 -16.21 1.92
C VAL A 81 -12.47 -14.93 2.06
N LEU A 82 -13.16 -14.56 0.98
CA LEU A 82 -14.04 -13.41 0.91
C LEU A 82 -15.50 -13.85 1.06
N ASP A 83 -16.27 -13.01 1.74
CA ASP A 83 -17.72 -13.10 1.79
C ASP A 83 -18.33 -12.52 0.48
N PRO A 84 -19.22 -13.24 -0.21
CA PRO A 84 -19.91 -12.71 -1.39
C PRO A 84 -21.00 -11.67 -1.06
N LEU A 85 -21.43 -11.55 0.20
CA LEU A 85 -22.45 -10.58 0.62
C LEU A 85 -21.85 -9.26 1.09
N THR A 86 -20.66 -9.30 1.70
CA THR A 86 -20.00 -8.13 2.28
C THR A 86 -18.58 -7.99 1.75
N ASP A 87 -18.00 -6.79 1.86
CA ASP A 87 -16.59 -6.57 1.54
C ASP A 87 -15.62 -7.11 2.64
N HIS A 88 -16.11 -7.97 3.54
CA HIS A 88 -15.33 -8.44 4.66
C HIS A 88 -14.52 -9.69 4.32
N LEU A 89 -13.27 -9.69 4.78
CA LEU A 89 -12.42 -10.88 4.83
C LEU A 89 -12.94 -11.79 5.94
N VAL A 90 -13.34 -13.02 5.60
CA VAL A 90 -13.64 -14.06 6.60
C VAL A 90 -12.35 -14.38 7.35
N TRP A 91 -11.28 -14.64 6.60
CA TRP A 91 -9.91 -14.74 7.09
C TRP A 91 -8.93 -14.59 5.92
N ARG A 92 -7.66 -14.36 6.26
CA ARG A 92 -6.54 -14.43 5.33
C ARG A 92 -5.29 -14.92 6.04
N HIS A 93 -4.42 -15.59 5.30
CA HIS A 93 -3.09 -16.00 5.71
C HIS A 93 -2.08 -15.54 4.68
N VAL A 94 -1.07 -14.80 5.14
CA VAL A 94 0.09 -14.44 4.33
C VAL A 94 1.13 -15.55 4.51
N LEU A 95 1.48 -16.23 3.43
CA LEU A 95 2.49 -17.29 3.45
C LEU A 95 3.89 -16.72 3.20
N ASP A 96 4.91 -17.45 3.63
CA ASP A 96 6.31 -17.03 3.48
C ASP A 96 6.68 -16.74 2.01
N ALA A 97 7.46 -15.69 1.75
CA ALA A 97 7.81 -15.27 0.39
C ALA A 97 8.50 -16.36 -0.45
N ASN A 98 9.18 -17.32 0.18
CA ASN A 98 9.85 -18.45 -0.48
C ASN A 98 8.93 -19.65 -0.75
N ASP A 99 7.71 -19.62 -0.21
CA ASP A 99 6.73 -20.70 -0.27
C ASP A 99 5.52 -20.28 -1.09
N THR A 100 5.75 -20.07 -2.40
CA THR A 100 4.75 -19.50 -3.30
C THR A 100 3.63 -20.48 -3.61
N ILE A 101 2.38 -20.03 -3.53
CA ILE A 101 1.20 -20.81 -3.95
C ILE A 101 1.24 -21.06 -5.45
N GLN A 102 1.21 -22.33 -5.86
CA GLN A 102 1.14 -22.74 -7.25
C GLN A 102 -0.30 -23.00 -7.69
N THR A 103 -1.09 -23.67 -6.85
CA THR A 103 -2.49 -23.98 -7.13
C THR A 103 -3.29 -24.20 -5.83
N LEU A 104 -4.61 -24.11 -5.91
CA LEU A 104 -5.53 -24.34 -4.80
C LEU A 104 -6.74 -25.16 -5.24
N ALA A 105 -7.33 -25.88 -4.29
CA ALA A 105 -8.55 -26.65 -4.49
C ALA A 105 -9.41 -26.63 -3.22
N VAL A 106 -10.74 -26.54 -3.34
CA VAL A 106 -11.67 -26.67 -2.21
C VAL A 106 -12.32 -28.05 -2.21
N VAL A 107 -12.29 -28.74 -1.05
CA VAL A 107 -12.85 -30.09 -0.84
C VAL A 107 -13.72 -30.09 0.42
N GLY A 108 -15.04 -30.01 0.23
CA GLY A 108 -15.98 -29.85 1.36
C GLY A 108 -15.61 -28.62 2.21
N PRO A 109 -15.47 -28.74 3.54
CA PRO A 109 -15.12 -27.61 4.41
C PRO A 109 -13.61 -27.30 4.43
N ARG A 110 -12.82 -27.79 3.46
CA ARG A 110 -11.36 -27.65 3.46
C ARG A 110 -10.85 -26.93 2.24
N VAL A 111 -9.91 -26.02 2.43
CA VAL A 111 -9.11 -25.41 1.36
C VAL A 111 -7.77 -26.11 1.32
N VAL A 112 -7.37 -26.61 0.16
CA VAL A 112 -6.10 -27.30 -0.05
C VAL A 112 -5.24 -26.41 -0.91
N THR A 113 -4.02 -26.13 -0.45
CA THR A 113 -3.04 -25.34 -1.20
C THR A 113 -1.82 -26.18 -1.51
N LEU A 114 -1.36 -26.09 -2.75
CA LEU A 114 -0.09 -26.62 -3.20
C LEU A 114 0.88 -25.46 -3.36
N THR A 115 1.91 -25.43 -2.53
CA THR A 115 3.00 -24.46 -2.59
C THR A 115 4.27 -25.14 -3.11
N THR A 116 5.32 -24.37 -3.36
CA THR A 116 6.63 -24.90 -3.82
C THR A 116 7.26 -25.91 -2.85
N ARG A 117 6.86 -25.90 -1.58
CA ARG A 117 7.46 -26.75 -0.54
C ARG A 117 6.46 -27.59 0.22
N PHE A 118 5.17 -27.30 0.15
CA PHE A 118 4.18 -27.94 1.01
C PHE A 118 2.86 -28.22 0.29
N VAL A 119 2.21 -29.31 0.69
CA VAL A 119 0.76 -29.50 0.53
C VAL A 119 0.13 -29.20 1.88
N ARG A 120 -0.82 -28.27 1.94
CA ARG A 120 -1.51 -27.90 3.18
C ARG A 120 -3.01 -27.98 3.00
N ALA A 121 -3.72 -28.43 4.04
CA ALA A 121 -5.16 -28.30 4.12
C ALA A 121 -5.56 -27.40 5.29
N TRP A 122 -6.43 -26.45 5.00
CA TRP A 122 -6.93 -25.43 5.90
C TRP A 122 -8.44 -25.62 6.08
N ASP A 123 -8.94 -25.29 7.26
CA ASP A 123 -10.39 -25.20 7.47
C ASP A 123 -10.96 -23.93 6.80
N LEU A 124 -12.03 -24.09 6.02
CA LEU A 124 -12.64 -23.02 5.22
C LEU A 124 -13.21 -21.88 6.09
N HIS A 125 -13.62 -22.14 7.33
CA HIS A 125 -14.32 -21.16 8.17
C HIS A 125 -13.39 -20.48 9.17
N THR A 126 -12.45 -21.25 9.72
CA THR A 126 -11.60 -20.82 10.85
C THR A 126 -10.17 -20.50 10.47
N ALA A 127 -9.75 -20.83 9.25
CA ALA A 127 -8.38 -20.69 8.76
C ALA A 127 -7.35 -21.62 9.44
N PHE A 128 -7.77 -22.51 10.35
CA PHE A 128 -6.85 -23.41 11.02
C PHE A 128 -6.21 -24.40 10.04
N LEU A 129 -4.88 -24.55 10.13
CA LEU A 129 -4.15 -25.59 9.43
C LEU A 129 -4.53 -26.97 10.04
N ILE A 130 -5.07 -27.85 9.22
CA ILE A 130 -5.51 -29.19 9.62
C ILE A 130 -4.33 -30.15 9.55
N TRP A 131 -3.62 -30.15 8.42
CA TRP A 131 -2.44 -30.97 8.19
C TRP A 131 -1.54 -30.32 7.13
N GLU A 132 -0.26 -30.66 7.18
CA GLU A 132 0.74 -30.27 6.19
C GLU A 132 1.67 -31.43 5.84
N HIS A 133 2.10 -31.47 4.58
CA HIS A 133 3.12 -32.39 4.08
C HIS A 133 4.19 -31.63 3.32
N ARG A 134 5.45 -31.92 3.62
CA ARG A 134 6.59 -31.33 2.92
C ARG A 134 6.84 -32.05 1.61
N ILE A 135 6.99 -31.29 0.55
CA ILE A 135 7.37 -31.71 -0.79
C ILE A 135 8.86 -31.40 -0.98
N VAL A 136 9.59 -32.29 -1.65
CA VAL A 136 11.01 -32.06 -1.94
C VAL A 136 11.09 -31.20 -3.20
N PRO A 137 11.63 -29.98 -3.14
CA PRO A 137 11.71 -29.13 -4.31
C PRO A 137 12.72 -29.71 -5.32
N SER A 138 12.25 -30.00 -6.53
CA SER A 138 13.12 -30.33 -7.66
C SER A 138 13.89 -29.09 -8.13
N ALA A 139 15.08 -29.26 -8.72
CA ALA A 139 15.92 -28.15 -9.18
C ALA A 139 15.34 -27.39 -10.40
N ALA A 140 14.27 -27.89 -11.01
CA ALA A 140 13.60 -27.30 -12.17
C ALA A 140 12.23 -26.70 -11.80
N PRO A 141 11.80 -25.59 -12.45
CA PRO A 141 10.48 -25.00 -12.25
C PRO A 141 9.41 -25.85 -12.96
N ALA A 142 9.07 -27.01 -12.40
CA ALA A 142 7.94 -27.80 -12.88
C ALA A 142 6.65 -27.34 -12.18
N VAL A 143 5.59 -27.17 -12.96
CA VAL A 143 4.24 -26.84 -12.46
C VAL A 143 3.69 -28.08 -11.78
N ALA A 144 3.53 -28.05 -10.46
CA ALA A 144 2.92 -29.13 -9.72
C ALA A 144 1.39 -29.06 -9.88
N GLY A 145 0.75 -30.21 -10.14
CA GLY A 145 -0.69 -30.31 -10.38
C GLY A 145 -1.44 -30.71 -9.11
N LEU A 146 -2.60 -30.11 -8.88
CA LEU A 146 -3.50 -30.46 -7.78
C LEU A 146 -4.87 -30.82 -8.32
N ALA A 147 -5.39 -31.97 -7.93
CA ALA A 147 -6.76 -32.39 -8.22
C ALA A 147 -7.49 -32.79 -6.93
N ALA A 148 -8.72 -32.31 -6.79
CA ALA A 148 -9.58 -32.50 -5.64
C ALA A 148 -10.77 -33.38 -5.99
N PHE A 149 -11.16 -34.28 -5.10
CA PHE A 149 -12.25 -35.23 -5.31
C PHE A 149 -13.23 -35.21 -4.14
N PRO A 150 -14.18 -34.26 -4.13
CA PRO A 150 -15.12 -34.07 -3.02
C PRO A 150 -16.23 -35.14 -2.98
N ASP A 151 -16.65 -35.68 -4.12
CA ASP A 151 -17.83 -36.57 -4.23
C ASP A 151 -17.54 -38.04 -3.87
N LEU A 152 -16.30 -38.35 -3.52
CA LEU A 152 -15.92 -39.70 -3.08
C LEU A 152 -16.40 -39.94 -1.64
N GLN A 153 -16.74 -41.20 -1.34
CA GLN A 153 -17.04 -41.62 0.04
C GLN A 153 -15.89 -41.31 1.02
N ASP A 154 -14.64 -41.37 0.53
CA ASP A 154 -13.44 -40.85 1.20
C ASP A 154 -12.83 -39.75 0.32
N PRO A 155 -13.07 -38.45 0.64
CA PRO A 155 -12.64 -37.35 -0.20
C PRO A 155 -11.11 -37.37 -0.30
N ALA A 156 -10.62 -37.28 -1.53
CA ALA A 156 -9.20 -37.46 -1.83
C ALA A 156 -8.63 -36.23 -2.53
N ILE A 157 -7.32 -36.08 -2.38
CA ILE A 157 -6.52 -35.08 -3.06
C ILE A 157 -5.39 -35.83 -3.76
N VAL A 158 -5.17 -35.54 -5.04
CA VAL A 158 -4.02 -36.07 -5.77
C VAL A 158 -3.10 -34.91 -6.14
N VAL A 159 -1.83 -35.07 -5.80
CA VAL A 159 -0.77 -34.11 -6.06
C VAL A 159 0.24 -34.73 -7.00
N LEU A 160 0.55 -34.02 -8.07
CA LEU A 160 1.68 -34.30 -8.95
C LEU A 160 2.83 -33.37 -8.57
N ASP A 161 3.91 -33.96 -8.07
CA ASP A 161 5.14 -33.27 -7.71
C ASP A 161 6.01 -32.98 -8.95
N ALA A 162 6.94 -32.04 -8.81
CA ALA A 162 7.95 -31.67 -9.81
C ALA A 162 8.82 -32.86 -10.24
N ASP A 163 9.06 -33.82 -9.35
CA ASP A 163 9.79 -35.07 -9.65
C ASP A 163 8.92 -36.14 -10.32
N ARG A 164 7.77 -35.77 -10.91
CA ARG A 164 6.80 -36.68 -11.57
C ARG A 164 6.18 -37.71 -10.63
N ARG A 165 6.24 -37.45 -9.32
CA ARG A 165 5.63 -38.31 -8.30
C ARG A 165 4.18 -37.92 -8.09
N VAL A 166 3.28 -38.86 -8.31
CA VAL A 166 1.84 -38.71 -8.07
C VAL A 166 1.52 -39.32 -6.72
N THR A 167 1.00 -38.51 -5.80
CA THR A 167 0.64 -38.96 -4.46
C THR A 167 -0.83 -38.68 -4.19
N ARG A 168 -1.55 -39.70 -3.71
CA ARG A 168 -2.93 -39.56 -3.23
C ARG A 168 -2.94 -39.38 -1.72
N TYR A 169 -3.43 -38.24 -1.28
CA TYR A 169 -3.69 -37.93 0.11
C TYR A 169 -5.18 -38.08 0.41
N ARG A 170 -5.51 -38.59 1.60
CA ARG A 170 -6.87 -38.44 2.14
C ARG A 170 -7.08 -36.98 2.55
N ALA A 171 -8.18 -36.36 2.12
CA ALA A 171 -8.42 -34.94 2.38
C ALA A 171 -8.65 -34.61 3.87
N VAL A 172 -9.13 -35.58 4.64
CA VAL A 172 -9.52 -35.39 6.05
C VAL A 172 -8.31 -35.25 6.97
N ASP A 173 -7.35 -36.18 6.88
CA ASP A 173 -6.22 -36.33 7.81
C ASP A 173 -4.85 -36.17 7.12
N GLY A 174 -4.83 -36.01 5.79
CA GLY A 174 -3.62 -35.91 5.00
C GLY A 174 -2.86 -37.23 4.88
N THR A 175 -3.43 -38.38 5.27
CA THR A 175 -2.71 -39.65 5.15
C THR A 175 -2.42 -39.99 3.69
N ALA A 176 -1.15 -40.23 3.36
CA ALA A 176 -0.75 -40.68 2.02
C ALA A 176 -1.19 -42.13 1.82
N GLN A 177 -2.15 -42.35 0.91
CA GLN A 177 -2.72 -43.67 0.65
C GLN A 177 -1.84 -44.48 -0.30
N TRP A 178 -1.29 -43.82 -1.32
CA TRP A 178 -0.30 -44.39 -2.24
C TRP A 178 0.51 -43.26 -2.89
N ALA A 179 1.69 -43.62 -3.39
CA ALA A 179 2.52 -42.75 -4.21
C ALA A 179 3.14 -43.56 -5.34
N THR A 180 3.07 -43.03 -6.56
CA THR A 180 3.52 -43.70 -7.78
C THR A 180 4.29 -42.69 -8.63
N GLU A 181 5.41 -43.10 -9.22
CA GLU A 181 6.14 -42.27 -10.18
C GLU A 181 5.53 -42.43 -11.58
N ALA A 182 5.40 -41.34 -12.33
CA ALA A 182 4.92 -41.41 -13.71
C ALA A 182 5.95 -42.12 -14.60
N GLU A 183 5.47 -43.02 -15.46
CA GLU A 183 6.28 -44.03 -16.16
C GLU A 183 7.24 -43.44 -17.21
N ASP A 184 6.98 -42.23 -17.71
CA ASP A 184 7.74 -41.59 -18.79
C ASP A 184 8.56 -40.38 -18.30
N ALA A 185 9.86 -40.37 -18.57
CA ALA A 185 10.79 -39.32 -18.18
C ALA A 185 10.96 -38.21 -19.20
N ASP A 186 10.55 -38.46 -20.45
CA ASP A 186 10.62 -37.49 -21.53
C ASP A 186 9.34 -36.63 -21.59
N VAL A 187 8.40 -36.81 -20.65
CA VAL A 187 7.14 -36.09 -20.59
C VAL A 187 7.10 -35.16 -19.38
N ASP A 188 6.88 -33.87 -19.63
CA ASP A 188 6.55 -32.90 -18.58
C ASP A 188 5.04 -32.90 -18.34
N TYR A 189 4.61 -33.61 -17.30
CA TYR A 189 3.22 -33.58 -16.83
C TYR A 189 2.94 -32.24 -16.15
N THR A 190 1.88 -31.55 -16.58
CA THR A 190 1.52 -30.20 -16.11
C THR A 190 0.15 -30.13 -15.46
N ARG A 191 -0.74 -31.08 -15.74
CA ARG A 191 -2.10 -31.12 -15.18
C ARG A 191 -2.50 -32.50 -14.71
N VAL A 192 -3.37 -32.51 -13.70
CA VAL A 192 -3.97 -33.70 -13.12
C VAL A 192 -5.48 -33.50 -13.04
N PHE A 193 -6.23 -34.53 -13.39
CA PHE A 193 -7.67 -34.61 -13.20
C PHE A 193 -8.07 -36.06 -12.94
N ALA A 194 -9.33 -36.31 -12.55
CA ALA A 194 -9.85 -37.68 -12.52
C ALA A 194 -11.17 -37.79 -13.25
N ALA A 195 -11.40 -38.96 -13.79
CA ALA A 195 -12.67 -39.38 -14.37
C ALA A 195 -12.78 -40.91 -14.35
N GLU A 196 -13.99 -41.45 -14.36
CA GLU A 196 -14.25 -42.90 -14.46
C GLU A 196 -13.42 -43.75 -13.46
N GLY A 197 -13.19 -43.25 -12.24
CA GLY A 197 -12.39 -43.95 -11.20
C GLY A 197 -10.87 -43.98 -11.43
N ASN A 198 -10.37 -43.23 -12.42
CA ASN A 198 -8.95 -43.11 -12.74
C ASN A 198 -8.46 -41.66 -12.61
N VAL A 199 -7.20 -41.49 -12.23
CA VAL A 199 -6.44 -40.25 -12.29
C VAL A 199 -5.75 -40.17 -13.65
N PHE A 200 -5.87 -39.03 -14.30
CA PHE A 200 -5.22 -38.77 -15.57
C PHE A 200 -4.20 -37.65 -15.41
N LEU A 201 -2.99 -37.91 -15.91
CA LEU A 201 -1.91 -36.94 -15.98
C LEU A 201 -1.78 -36.50 -17.44
N LEU A 202 -1.77 -35.19 -17.65
CA LEU A 202 -1.59 -34.60 -18.96
C LEU A 202 -0.23 -33.93 -19.03
N GLY A 203 0.55 -34.29 -20.04
CA GLY A 203 1.90 -33.77 -20.23
C GLY A 203 2.30 -33.69 -21.68
N ASN A 204 3.37 -32.95 -21.93
CA ASN A 204 3.94 -32.75 -23.25
C ASN A 204 5.36 -33.29 -23.32
N ASP A 205 5.78 -33.67 -24.53
CA ASP A 205 7.14 -34.13 -24.80
C ASP A 205 8.17 -33.00 -24.59
N ARG A 206 9.17 -33.24 -23.73
CA ARG A 206 10.17 -32.23 -23.27
C ARG A 206 10.96 -31.59 -24.39
N ALA A 207 11.21 -32.33 -25.46
CA ALA A 207 12.13 -31.93 -26.53
C ALA A 207 11.41 -31.46 -27.81
N ALA A 208 10.07 -31.43 -27.84
CA ALA A 208 9.32 -31.17 -29.06
C ALA A 208 9.10 -29.67 -29.33
N LEU A 209 9.60 -29.16 -30.45
CA LEU A 209 9.15 -27.90 -31.05
C LEU A 209 7.70 -28.06 -31.54
N ALA A 210 6.86 -27.04 -31.30
CA ALA A 210 5.45 -27.08 -31.65
C ALA A 210 5.23 -27.41 -33.16
N PRO A 211 4.21 -28.23 -33.50
CA PRO A 211 3.18 -28.82 -32.63
C PRO A 211 3.65 -30.05 -31.84
N SER A 212 3.48 -30.02 -30.52
CA SER A 212 3.86 -31.13 -29.63
C SER A 212 2.70 -32.13 -29.50
N ARG A 213 3.01 -33.43 -29.44
CA ARG A 213 2.01 -34.44 -29.06
C ARG A 213 1.71 -34.30 -27.57
N VAL A 214 0.42 -34.25 -27.24
CA VAL A 214 -0.03 -34.30 -25.84
C VAL A 214 -0.11 -35.77 -25.45
N ARG A 215 0.51 -36.13 -24.32
CA ARG A 215 0.48 -37.48 -23.75
C ARG A 215 -0.42 -37.51 -22.53
N LEU A 216 -1.15 -38.61 -22.41
CA LEU A 216 -2.07 -38.85 -21.32
C LEU A 216 -1.71 -40.16 -20.63
N ALA A 217 -1.33 -40.05 -19.37
CA ALA A 217 -1.08 -41.18 -18.48
C ALA A 217 -2.29 -41.42 -17.59
N THR A 218 -2.64 -42.69 -17.42
CA THR A 218 -3.78 -43.11 -16.60
C THR A 218 -3.29 -43.92 -15.40
N ILE A 219 -3.72 -43.54 -14.21
CA ILE A 219 -3.42 -44.21 -12.94
C ILE A 219 -4.75 -44.56 -12.27
N HIS A 220 -4.89 -45.78 -11.76
CA HIS A 220 -6.11 -46.19 -11.08
C HIS A 220 -6.21 -45.50 -9.69
N LEU A 221 -7.30 -44.78 -9.43
CA LEU A 221 -7.41 -43.90 -8.25
C LEU A 221 -7.31 -44.67 -6.92
N ALA A 222 -7.87 -45.88 -6.87
CA ALA A 222 -7.91 -46.68 -5.64
C ALA A 222 -6.58 -47.35 -5.29
N THR A 223 -5.82 -47.79 -6.31
CA THR A 223 -4.65 -48.66 -6.13
C THR A 223 -3.33 -47.94 -6.41
N GLY A 224 -3.35 -46.80 -7.12
CA GLY A 224 -2.16 -46.10 -7.57
C GLY A 224 -1.41 -46.81 -8.68
N LEU A 225 -1.96 -47.89 -9.25
CA LEU A 225 -1.32 -48.64 -10.32
C LEU A 225 -1.47 -47.90 -11.64
N PHE A 226 -0.37 -47.84 -12.39
CA PHE A 226 -0.37 -47.35 -13.75
C PHE A 226 -1.23 -48.26 -14.64
N SER A 227 -2.14 -47.66 -15.41
CA SER A 227 -3.08 -48.38 -16.27
C SER A 227 -2.67 -48.31 -17.73
N SER A 228 -2.40 -47.10 -18.26
CA SER A 228 -2.04 -46.92 -19.66
C SER A 228 -1.42 -45.55 -19.94
N LEU A 229 -0.53 -45.51 -20.94
CA LEU A 229 -0.02 -44.30 -21.57
C LEU A 229 -0.53 -44.25 -23.00
N TYR A 230 -1.07 -43.11 -23.44
CA TYR A 230 -1.38 -42.93 -24.85
C TYR A 230 -1.15 -41.50 -25.34
N ASP A 231 -0.76 -41.38 -26.62
CA ASP A 231 -0.66 -40.12 -27.33
C ASP A 231 -2.05 -39.66 -27.79
N THR A 232 -2.37 -38.38 -27.62
CA THR A 232 -3.53 -37.73 -28.27
C THR A 232 -3.10 -37.09 -29.61
N ALA A 233 -4.01 -36.38 -30.28
CA ALA A 233 -3.67 -35.59 -31.47
C ALA A 233 -2.73 -34.41 -31.13
N PRO A 234 -1.96 -33.88 -32.11
CA PRO A 234 -1.03 -32.77 -31.89
C PRO A 234 -1.74 -31.51 -31.39
N ALA A 235 -1.10 -30.77 -30.49
CA ALA A 235 -1.55 -29.46 -30.01
C ALA A 235 -0.43 -28.42 -30.20
N HIS A 236 -0.79 -27.18 -30.57
CA HIS A 236 0.18 -26.10 -30.73
C HIS A 236 0.61 -25.47 -29.40
N THR A 237 -0.29 -25.41 -28.42
CA THR A 237 -0.05 -24.84 -27.09
C THR A 237 -0.72 -25.69 -26.00
N PRO A 238 0.03 -26.25 -25.03
CA PRO A 238 -0.54 -27.07 -23.94
C PRO A 238 -1.49 -26.31 -23.01
N HIS A 239 -1.35 -25.00 -22.90
CA HIS A 239 -2.17 -24.19 -21.99
C HIS A 239 -3.62 -24.02 -22.45
N GLU A 240 -3.93 -24.27 -23.72
CA GLU A 240 -5.28 -24.15 -24.31
C GLU A 240 -6.13 -25.43 -24.20
N LEU A 241 -5.60 -26.45 -23.53
CA LEU A 241 -6.26 -27.73 -23.37
C LEU A 241 -7.23 -27.69 -22.19
N ALA A 242 -8.47 -28.08 -22.42
CA ALA A 242 -9.53 -28.02 -21.42
C ALA A 242 -10.22 -29.37 -21.23
N LEU A 243 -10.60 -29.65 -19.98
CA LEU A 243 -11.34 -30.85 -19.62
C LEU A 243 -12.84 -30.55 -19.68
N LEU A 244 -13.52 -31.22 -20.59
CA LEU A 244 -14.98 -31.26 -20.68
C LEU A 244 -15.43 -32.48 -19.88
N ALA A 245 -16.02 -32.29 -18.71
CA ALA A 245 -16.64 -33.39 -17.96
C ALA A 245 -18.14 -33.43 -18.25
N PRO A 246 -18.64 -34.24 -19.20
CA PRO A 246 -20.02 -34.68 -19.13
C PRO A 246 -20.19 -35.61 -17.91
N ALA A 247 -21.40 -35.63 -17.36
CA ALA A 247 -21.77 -36.30 -16.13
C ALA A 247 -21.07 -37.65 -15.87
N ALA A 248 -20.69 -37.88 -14.60
CA ALA A 248 -20.27 -39.10 -13.88
C ALA A 248 -19.49 -40.24 -14.61
N ASP A 249 -19.84 -40.58 -15.85
CA ASP A 249 -19.42 -41.78 -16.58
C ASP A 249 -18.63 -41.50 -17.88
N SER A 250 -18.35 -40.24 -18.23
CA SER A 250 -17.48 -39.94 -19.39
C SER A 250 -16.76 -38.60 -19.27
N ALA A 251 -15.44 -38.56 -19.47
CA ALA A 251 -14.70 -37.30 -19.58
C ALA A 251 -14.10 -37.12 -20.98
N TRP A 252 -14.09 -35.89 -21.46
CA TRP A 252 -13.56 -35.50 -22.75
C TRP A 252 -12.53 -34.38 -22.59
N LEU A 253 -11.52 -34.36 -23.44
CA LEU A 253 -10.56 -33.28 -23.56
C LEU A 253 -10.83 -32.54 -24.85
N ALA A 254 -10.77 -31.21 -24.81
CA ALA A 254 -10.88 -30.38 -25.98
C ALA A 254 -9.71 -29.39 -26.08
N TRP A 255 -9.22 -29.19 -27.31
CA TRP A 255 -8.22 -28.18 -27.64
C TRP A 255 -8.38 -27.72 -29.08
N LEU A 256 -7.83 -26.54 -29.36
CA LEU A 256 -7.81 -25.98 -30.70
C LEU A 256 -6.58 -26.46 -31.48
N ALA A 257 -6.81 -26.95 -32.70
CA ALA A 257 -5.80 -27.30 -33.68
C ALA A 257 -6.02 -26.48 -34.97
N PRO A 258 -5.03 -26.38 -35.89
CA PRO A 258 -5.17 -25.60 -37.12
C PRO A 258 -6.31 -26.09 -38.02
N GLU A 259 -6.62 -27.39 -37.94
CA GLU A 259 -7.67 -28.05 -38.71
C GLU A 259 -9.07 -27.84 -38.12
N GLY A 260 -9.17 -27.32 -36.89
CA GLY A 260 -10.43 -27.12 -36.19
C GLY A 260 -10.36 -27.50 -34.71
N LEU A 261 -11.53 -27.65 -34.11
CA LEU A 261 -11.63 -28.07 -32.72
C LEU A 261 -11.45 -29.58 -32.60
N VAL A 262 -10.50 -30.02 -31.79
CA VAL A 262 -10.28 -31.44 -31.52
C VAL A 262 -10.85 -31.80 -30.16
N VAL A 263 -11.63 -32.88 -30.11
CA VAL A 263 -12.19 -33.45 -28.89
C VAL A 263 -11.79 -34.92 -28.80
N ASN A 264 -11.24 -35.33 -27.65
CA ASN A 264 -10.85 -36.71 -27.39
C ASN A 264 -11.52 -37.23 -26.11
N ARG A 265 -12.08 -38.44 -26.14
CA ARG A 265 -12.56 -39.07 -24.91
C ARG A 265 -11.38 -39.58 -24.10
N VAL A 266 -11.34 -39.18 -22.84
CA VAL A 266 -10.33 -39.60 -21.86
C VAL A 266 -10.41 -41.13 -21.69
N GLY A 267 -9.25 -41.80 -21.65
CA GLY A 267 -9.15 -43.26 -21.59
C GLY A 267 -9.32 -43.98 -22.94
N HIS A 268 -9.67 -43.26 -24.01
CA HIS A 268 -9.93 -43.84 -25.33
C HIS A 268 -9.08 -43.17 -26.43
N PRO A 269 -7.83 -43.62 -26.67
CA PRO A 269 -6.90 -43.00 -27.63
C PRO A 269 -7.41 -42.93 -29.07
N LYS A 270 -8.29 -43.86 -29.45
CA LYS A 270 -8.83 -43.96 -30.81
C LYS A 270 -10.07 -43.10 -31.03
N LEU A 271 -10.66 -42.55 -29.97
CA LEU A 271 -11.89 -41.75 -30.04
C LEU A 271 -11.54 -40.26 -30.09
N ILE A 272 -10.86 -39.85 -31.15
CA ILE A 272 -10.53 -38.46 -31.46
C ILE A 272 -11.49 -37.97 -32.55
N ARG A 273 -12.04 -36.79 -32.35
CA ARG A 273 -12.96 -36.14 -33.27
C ARG A 273 -12.45 -34.74 -33.56
N THR A 274 -12.45 -34.35 -34.82
CA THR A 274 -12.08 -33.01 -35.26
C THR A 274 -13.30 -32.38 -35.91
N PHE A 275 -13.64 -31.18 -35.46
CA PHE A 275 -14.77 -30.40 -35.97
C PHE A 275 -14.23 -29.14 -36.65
N GLY A 276 -14.49 -29.01 -37.95
CA GLY A 276 -14.15 -27.81 -38.70
C GLY A 276 -15.09 -26.64 -38.37
N THR A 277 -14.79 -25.44 -38.87
CA THR A 277 -15.66 -24.27 -38.72
C THR A 277 -17.07 -24.52 -39.25
N HIS A 278 -17.20 -25.27 -40.36
CA HIS A 278 -18.49 -25.66 -40.92
C HIS A 278 -19.30 -26.55 -39.98
N ASP A 279 -18.67 -27.53 -39.33
CA ASP A 279 -19.34 -28.47 -38.40
C ASP A 279 -19.85 -27.76 -37.14
N LEU A 280 -19.22 -26.64 -36.79
CA LEU A 280 -19.59 -25.77 -35.68
C LEU A 280 -20.55 -24.64 -36.11
N GLY A 281 -21.03 -24.62 -37.36
CA GLY A 281 -21.94 -23.59 -37.86
C GLY A 281 -21.30 -22.19 -37.96
N LEU A 282 -19.98 -22.12 -38.12
CA LEU A 282 -19.20 -20.88 -38.20
C LEU A 282 -18.83 -20.54 -39.65
N SER A 283 -18.71 -19.23 -39.95
CA SER A 283 -18.20 -18.77 -41.25
C SER A 283 -16.76 -19.27 -41.47
N ALA A 284 -16.32 -19.37 -42.72
CA ALA A 284 -15.05 -19.97 -43.13
C ALA A 284 -13.77 -19.28 -42.61
N GLU A 285 -13.89 -18.31 -41.69
CA GLU A 285 -12.80 -17.60 -41.06
C GLU A 285 -12.28 -18.39 -39.84
N GLY A 286 -11.01 -18.80 -39.89
CA GLY A 286 -10.38 -19.73 -38.94
C GLY A 286 -10.57 -19.39 -37.45
N LEU A 287 -10.59 -20.44 -36.63
CA LEU A 287 -10.67 -20.40 -35.18
C LEU A 287 -9.32 -19.98 -34.57
N SER A 288 -9.31 -19.02 -33.66
CA SER A 288 -8.13 -18.59 -32.90
C SER A 288 -8.53 -18.17 -31.47
N GLY A 289 -8.25 -18.96 -30.43
CA GLY A 289 -8.62 -18.59 -29.06
C GLY A 289 -8.32 -19.66 -28.01
N ALA A 290 -8.67 -19.37 -26.75
CA ALA A 290 -8.49 -20.28 -25.61
C ALA A 290 -9.78 -21.05 -25.29
N VAL A 291 -9.66 -22.34 -24.96
CA VAL A 291 -10.79 -23.15 -24.51
C VAL A 291 -11.03 -22.92 -23.01
N ILE A 292 -12.23 -22.44 -22.65
CA ILE A 292 -12.65 -22.21 -21.26
C ILE A 292 -13.75 -23.21 -20.92
N THR A 293 -13.59 -23.96 -19.83
CA THR A 293 -14.52 -25.01 -19.37
C THR A 293 -15.00 -24.73 -17.95
N THR A 294 -16.19 -25.21 -17.61
CA THR A 294 -16.73 -25.17 -16.25
C THR A 294 -16.22 -26.38 -15.47
N SER A 295 -15.67 -26.16 -14.28
CA SER A 295 -15.16 -27.23 -13.39
C SER A 295 -16.25 -27.90 -12.55
N ASP A 296 -17.52 -27.66 -12.84
CA ASP A 296 -18.63 -28.13 -12.01
C ASP A 296 -19.13 -29.51 -12.51
N PRO A 297 -18.89 -30.60 -11.76
CA PRO A 297 -19.26 -31.96 -12.16
C PRO A 297 -20.77 -32.18 -12.26
N SER A 298 -21.60 -31.25 -11.76
CA SER A 298 -23.06 -31.32 -11.88
C SER A 298 -23.59 -30.93 -13.26
N THR A 299 -22.74 -30.41 -14.15
CA THR A 299 -23.17 -29.95 -15.47
C THR A 299 -22.98 -31.02 -16.54
N THR A 300 -24.06 -31.34 -17.26
CA THR A 300 -24.10 -32.40 -18.28
C THR A 300 -23.45 -32.01 -19.62
N ALA A 301 -22.90 -30.80 -19.75
CA ALA A 301 -22.37 -30.29 -21.00
C ALA A 301 -21.01 -29.65 -20.78
N GLY A 302 -20.02 -30.07 -21.56
CA GLY A 302 -18.78 -29.32 -21.72
C GLY A 302 -19.04 -28.10 -22.59
N PHE A 303 -18.57 -26.92 -22.16
CA PHE A 303 -18.68 -25.68 -22.92
C PHE A 303 -17.34 -25.32 -23.52
N LEU A 304 -17.39 -24.77 -24.73
CA LEU A 304 -16.20 -24.34 -25.44
C LEU A 304 -16.46 -22.99 -26.08
N LEU A 305 -15.72 -21.98 -25.61
CA LEU A 305 -15.68 -20.66 -26.18
C LEU A 305 -14.58 -20.59 -27.23
N THR A 306 -14.92 -20.60 -28.52
CA THR A 306 -13.95 -20.33 -29.58
C THR A 306 -14.12 -18.92 -30.09
N ARG A 307 -12.99 -18.22 -30.23
CA ARG A 307 -12.94 -16.88 -30.81
C ARG A 307 -12.54 -17.01 -32.29
N SER A 308 -13.34 -16.47 -33.20
CA SER A 308 -12.88 -16.21 -34.58
C SER A 308 -12.32 -14.79 -34.65
N ARG A 309 -11.39 -14.50 -35.57
CA ARG A 309 -10.65 -13.22 -35.65
C ARG A 309 -11.59 -12.03 -35.42
N ALA A 310 -11.43 -11.44 -34.24
CA ALA A 310 -11.87 -10.10 -33.85
C ALA A 310 -13.37 -9.83 -33.54
N THR A 311 -14.38 -10.67 -33.79
CA THR A 311 -15.79 -10.21 -33.55
C THR A 311 -16.80 -11.22 -32.99
N HIS A 312 -16.43 -12.49 -32.82
CA HIS A 312 -17.39 -13.54 -32.48
C HIS A 312 -16.86 -14.46 -31.37
N ALA A 313 -17.64 -14.57 -30.31
CA ALA A 313 -17.53 -15.60 -29.28
C ALA A 313 -18.61 -16.66 -29.54
N VAL A 314 -18.20 -17.92 -29.63
CA VAL A 314 -19.08 -19.04 -29.98
C VAL A 314 -19.05 -20.02 -28.83
N THR A 315 -20.21 -20.34 -28.28
CA THR A 315 -20.32 -21.37 -27.23
C THR A 315 -20.82 -22.67 -27.84
N VAL A 316 -20.01 -23.72 -27.73
CA VAL A 316 -20.36 -25.07 -28.19
C VAL A 316 -20.64 -25.95 -26.99
N THR A 317 -21.78 -26.65 -27.02
CA THR A 317 -22.16 -27.65 -26.01
C THR A 317 -22.01 -29.05 -26.58
N PHE A 318 -21.47 -29.98 -25.80
CA PHE A 318 -21.30 -31.38 -26.19
C PHE A 318 -22.32 -32.30 -25.51
N ASP A 319 -22.81 -33.32 -26.21
CA ASP A 319 -23.53 -34.43 -25.59
C ASP A 319 -22.56 -35.38 -24.88
N THR A 320 -23.14 -36.39 -24.21
CA THR A 320 -22.44 -37.52 -23.60
C THR A 320 -21.57 -38.32 -24.58
N TYR A 321 -21.79 -38.17 -25.90
CA TYR A 321 -21.05 -38.87 -26.95
C TYR A 321 -19.98 -38.00 -27.64
N GLY A 322 -19.77 -36.78 -27.16
CA GLY A 322 -18.78 -35.85 -27.71
C GLY A 322 -19.16 -35.26 -29.07
N TYR A 323 -20.45 -35.24 -29.42
CA TYR A 323 -20.97 -34.47 -30.56
C TYR A 323 -21.44 -33.09 -30.09
N PRO A 324 -21.21 -32.03 -30.90
CA PRO A 324 -21.79 -30.72 -30.62
C PRO A 324 -23.32 -30.78 -30.77
N VAL A 325 -24.06 -30.50 -29.69
CA VAL A 325 -25.54 -30.60 -29.63
C VAL A 325 -26.20 -29.27 -29.95
N ALA A 326 -25.64 -28.18 -29.44
CA ALA A 326 -26.11 -26.83 -29.70
C ALA A 326 -24.94 -25.85 -29.75
N THR A 327 -24.85 -25.10 -30.85
CA THR A 327 -24.16 -23.81 -30.91
C THR A 327 -25.11 -22.76 -30.35
N ALA A 328 -24.94 -22.44 -29.08
CA ALA A 328 -25.69 -21.36 -28.46
C ALA A 328 -25.12 -20.02 -28.94
N SER A 329 -26.02 -19.21 -29.52
CA SER A 329 -25.86 -17.80 -29.93
C SER A 329 -24.45 -17.35 -30.32
N THR A 330 -24.25 -17.04 -31.61
CA THR A 330 -23.23 -16.07 -32.00
C THR A 330 -23.48 -14.79 -31.19
N VAL A 331 -22.61 -14.44 -30.25
CA VAL A 331 -22.63 -13.10 -29.65
C VAL A 331 -22.16 -12.16 -30.75
N ARG A 332 -23.12 -11.65 -31.56
CA ARG A 332 -22.87 -10.95 -32.83
C ARG A 332 -22.19 -9.59 -32.70
N ASP A 333 -21.90 -9.16 -31.47
CA ASP A 333 -21.31 -7.85 -31.17
C ASP A 333 -20.08 -7.94 -30.23
N ALA A 334 -19.46 -9.12 -30.12
CA ALA A 334 -18.29 -9.29 -29.26
C ALA A 334 -17.06 -8.63 -29.90
N MET A 335 -16.81 -7.36 -29.60
CA MET A 335 -15.67 -6.60 -30.15
C MET A 335 -14.32 -7.32 -29.95
N PRO A 336 -13.27 -6.96 -30.72
CA PRO A 336 -11.98 -7.66 -30.76
C PRO A 336 -11.19 -7.72 -29.46
N ASN A 337 -11.70 -7.21 -28.34
CA ASN A 337 -10.98 -7.17 -27.06
C ASN A 337 -11.86 -7.59 -25.86
N GLN A 338 -13.02 -8.22 -26.10
CA GLN A 338 -13.90 -8.65 -25.00
C GLN A 338 -13.41 -9.94 -24.33
N LEU A 339 -13.37 -9.92 -23.00
CA LEU A 339 -13.20 -11.11 -22.16
C LEU A 339 -14.53 -11.85 -22.05
N ALA A 340 -14.46 -13.18 -22.08
CA ALA A 340 -15.59 -14.05 -21.88
C ALA A 340 -15.24 -15.17 -20.90
N THR A 341 -16.19 -15.56 -20.06
CA THR A 341 -16.06 -16.69 -19.14
C THR A 341 -17.32 -17.54 -19.15
N VAL A 342 -17.19 -18.80 -18.75
CA VAL A 342 -18.32 -19.73 -18.58
C VAL A 342 -18.38 -20.15 -17.13
N GLY A 343 -19.57 -20.23 -16.56
CA GLY A 343 -19.78 -20.73 -15.20
C GLY A 343 -21.13 -21.40 -15.06
N THR A 344 -21.46 -21.77 -13.82
CA THR A 344 -22.70 -22.45 -13.48
C THR A 344 -23.55 -21.56 -12.58
N GLY A 345 -24.84 -21.52 -12.90
CA GLY A 345 -25.84 -20.83 -12.12
C GLY A 345 -26.33 -21.67 -10.94
N ALA A 346 -27.33 -21.14 -10.23
CA ALA A 346 -27.79 -21.66 -8.96
C ALA A 346 -28.34 -23.09 -9.02
N GLY A 347 -28.93 -23.47 -10.15
CA GLY A 347 -29.51 -24.78 -10.45
C GLY A 347 -28.66 -25.65 -11.37
N GLY A 348 -27.37 -25.32 -11.55
CA GLY A 348 -26.48 -26.01 -12.48
C GLY A 348 -26.73 -25.63 -13.95
N GLU A 349 -27.51 -24.59 -14.21
CA GLU A 349 -27.66 -24.05 -15.56
C GLU A 349 -26.35 -23.40 -16.02
N PRO A 350 -25.93 -23.61 -17.28
CA PRO A 350 -24.71 -23.03 -17.78
C PRO A 350 -24.87 -21.57 -18.23
N LEU A 351 -23.94 -20.73 -17.78
CA LEU A 351 -23.96 -19.28 -17.96
C LEU A 351 -22.70 -18.81 -18.71
N VAL A 352 -22.87 -17.82 -19.59
CA VAL A 352 -21.75 -17.14 -20.27
C VAL A 352 -21.80 -15.67 -19.95
N ALA A 353 -20.68 -15.12 -19.47
CA ALA A 353 -20.53 -13.69 -19.27
C ALA A 353 -19.58 -13.12 -20.32
N THR A 354 -20.00 -12.08 -21.01
CA THR A 354 -19.15 -11.27 -21.90
C THR A 354 -19.07 -9.85 -21.37
N LEU A 355 -17.89 -9.25 -21.47
CA LEU A 355 -17.68 -7.87 -21.02
C LEU A 355 -17.56 -6.93 -22.21
N ASP A 356 -18.46 -5.95 -22.27
CA ASP A 356 -18.45 -4.86 -23.23
C ASP A 356 -18.02 -3.56 -22.54
N ALA A 357 -16.87 -3.03 -22.92
CA ALA A 357 -16.35 -1.79 -22.36
C ALA A 357 -16.71 -0.63 -23.28
N ALA A 358 -17.75 0.13 -22.92
CA ALA A 358 -18.00 1.45 -23.50
C ALA A 358 -17.10 2.50 -22.83
N ALA A 359 -16.91 3.65 -23.47
CA ALA A 359 -15.99 4.69 -22.98
C ALA A 359 -16.30 5.15 -21.53
N ASP A 360 -17.57 5.29 -21.19
CA ASP A 360 -18.02 5.83 -19.90
C ASP A 360 -18.46 4.77 -18.88
N VAL A 361 -18.75 3.55 -19.34
CA VAL A 361 -19.40 2.50 -18.54
C VAL A 361 -18.94 1.13 -19.02
N VAL A 362 -18.67 0.23 -18.08
CA VAL A 362 -18.38 -1.18 -18.39
C VAL A 362 -19.65 -2.00 -18.20
N VAL A 363 -20.07 -2.75 -19.20
CA VAL A 363 -21.28 -3.58 -19.17
C VAL A 363 -20.90 -5.05 -19.27
N VAL A 364 -21.28 -5.84 -18.28
CA VAL A 364 -21.14 -7.29 -18.30
C VAL A 364 -22.47 -7.92 -18.69
N ARG A 365 -22.52 -8.63 -19.81
CA ARG A 365 -23.71 -9.33 -20.28
C ARG A 365 -23.61 -10.80 -19.91
N VAL A 366 -24.57 -11.28 -19.13
CA VAL A 366 -24.70 -12.69 -18.74
C VAL A 366 -25.84 -13.32 -19.55
N HIS A 367 -25.56 -14.45 -20.18
CA HIS A 367 -26.51 -15.20 -21.00
C HIS A 367 -26.63 -16.62 -20.45
N SER A 368 -27.87 -17.12 -20.32
CA SER A 368 -28.12 -18.54 -20.07
C SER A 368 -28.04 -19.31 -21.39
N LEU A 369 -27.34 -20.45 -21.40
CA LEU A 369 -27.29 -21.32 -22.58
C LEU A 369 -28.42 -22.35 -22.61
N SER A 370 -29.10 -22.59 -21.48
CA SER A 370 -30.26 -23.49 -21.42
C SER A 370 -31.55 -22.82 -21.89
N GLN A 371 -31.65 -21.49 -21.74
CA GLN A 371 -32.83 -20.69 -22.06
C GLN A 371 -32.41 -19.40 -22.76
N SER A 372 -32.68 -19.29 -24.07
CA SER A 372 -32.25 -18.15 -24.90
C SER A 372 -32.82 -16.79 -24.46
N ASP A 373 -33.99 -16.78 -23.81
CA ASP A 373 -34.64 -15.55 -23.33
C ASP A 373 -34.03 -15.03 -22.02
N HIS A 374 -33.18 -15.82 -21.34
CA HIS A 374 -32.57 -15.44 -20.08
C HIS A 374 -31.25 -14.72 -20.33
N GLN A 375 -31.34 -13.40 -20.45
CA GLN A 375 -30.20 -12.49 -20.57
C GLN A 375 -30.25 -11.45 -19.44
N LEU A 376 -29.07 -11.13 -18.90
CA LEU A 376 -28.87 -10.11 -17.90
C LEU A 376 -27.75 -9.15 -18.36
N ALA A 377 -27.93 -7.86 -18.12
CA ALA A 377 -26.89 -6.85 -18.32
C ALA A 377 -26.57 -6.18 -16.98
N ILE A 378 -25.34 -6.33 -16.52
CA ILE A 378 -24.81 -5.74 -15.31
C ILE A 378 -23.99 -4.52 -15.71
N THR A 379 -24.46 -3.35 -15.32
CA THR A 379 -23.84 -2.07 -15.69
C THR A 379 -22.97 -1.58 -14.54
N LEU A 380 -21.66 -1.53 -14.76
CA LEU A 380 -20.69 -1.00 -13.80
C LEU A 380 -20.43 0.48 -14.11
N PRO A 381 -20.72 1.41 -13.16
CA PRO A 381 -20.60 2.85 -13.33
C PRO A 381 -19.13 3.32 -13.25
N TYR A 382 -18.23 2.61 -13.91
CA TYR A 382 -16.80 2.92 -13.97
C TYR A 382 -16.40 3.24 -15.41
N PRO A 383 -15.84 4.43 -15.68
CA PRO A 383 -15.24 4.72 -16.96
C PRO A 383 -14.06 3.78 -17.25
N ALA A 384 -13.86 3.40 -18.51
CA ALA A 384 -12.74 2.55 -18.90
C ALA A 384 -11.36 3.15 -18.52
N THR A 385 -11.29 4.48 -18.40
CA THR A 385 -10.09 5.22 -17.96
C THR A 385 -9.76 5.06 -16.47
N THR A 386 -10.73 4.65 -15.65
CA THR A 386 -10.53 4.49 -14.19
C THR A 386 -10.13 3.08 -13.80
N VAL A 387 -10.66 2.07 -14.49
CA VAL A 387 -10.45 0.66 -14.17
C VAL A 387 -9.55 -0.07 -15.18
N GLY A 388 -9.40 0.46 -16.39
CA GLY A 388 -8.68 -0.22 -17.46
C GLY A 388 -9.40 -1.48 -17.97
N PRO A 389 -8.73 -2.30 -18.79
CA PRO A 389 -9.31 -3.54 -19.29
C PRO A 389 -9.55 -4.54 -18.17
N ALA A 390 -10.62 -5.34 -18.27
CA ALA A 390 -10.77 -6.50 -17.40
C ALA A 390 -9.68 -7.54 -17.70
N ILE A 391 -9.33 -8.36 -16.71
CA ILE A 391 -8.37 -9.47 -16.82
C ILE A 391 -9.08 -10.82 -16.64
N SER A 392 -10.02 -10.93 -15.70
CA SER A 392 -10.80 -12.17 -15.50
C SER A 392 -12.22 -11.89 -15.02
N LEU A 393 -13.08 -12.89 -15.22
CA LEU A 393 -14.48 -12.92 -14.82
C LEU A 393 -14.75 -14.27 -14.15
N ASP A 394 -15.31 -14.25 -12.95
CA ASP A 394 -15.68 -15.45 -12.18
C ASP A 394 -17.16 -15.37 -11.74
N PHE A 395 -17.90 -16.49 -11.82
CA PHE A 395 -19.32 -16.54 -11.51
C PHE A 395 -19.61 -16.98 -10.07
N VAL A 396 -20.26 -16.12 -9.29
CA VAL A 396 -20.73 -16.46 -7.94
C VAL A 396 -22.21 -16.84 -8.02
N PRO A 397 -22.54 -18.14 -7.90
CA PRO A 397 -23.92 -18.61 -8.06
C PRO A 397 -24.82 -18.06 -6.95
N GLY A 398 -25.97 -17.53 -7.36
CA GLY A 398 -27.00 -17.03 -6.45
C GLY A 398 -28.03 -18.10 -6.07
N THR A 399 -29.23 -17.65 -5.73
CA THR A 399 -30.41 -18.52 -5.55
C THR A 399 -31.13 -18.82 -6.87
N ASN A 400 -31.00 -17.94 -7.87
CA ASN A 400 -31.53 -18.08 -9.22
C ASN A 400 -30.63 -17.35 -10.24
N PHE A 401 -30.95 -17.47 -11.54
CA PHE A 401 -30.23 -16.80 -12.63
C PHE A 401 -29.99 -15.30 -12.37
N PHE A 402 -31.04 -14.55 -12.00
CA PHE A 402 -30.96 -13.11 -11.74
C PHE A 402 -30.20 -12.73 -10.46
N GLY A 403 -30.04 -13.67 -9.54
CA GLY A 403 -29.24 -13.52 -8.31
C GLY A 403 -27.77 -13.91 -8.49
N THR A 404 -27.38 -14.38 -9.68
CA THR A 404 -25.99 -14.69 -10.01
C THR A 404 -25.19 -13.39 -10.04
N ALA A 405 -24.10 -13.37 -9.26
CA ALA A 405 -23.16 -12.26 -9.26
C ALA A 405 -21.94 -12.62 -10.11
N VAL A 406 -21.31 -11.61 -10.70
CA VAL A 406 -20.07 -11.74 -11.45
C VAL A 406 -18.98 -10.97 -10.71
N LEU A 407 -17.90 -11.67 -10.41
CA LEU A 407 -16.67 -11.08 -9.91
C LEU A 407 -15.80 -10.68 -11.11
N VAL A 408 -15.54 -9.39 -11.24
CA VAL A 408 -14.72 -8.80 -12.30
C VAL A 408 -13.40 -8.35 -11.72
N ARG A 409 -12.28 -8.83 -12.29
CA ARG A 409 -10.93 -8.34 -11.99
C ARG A 409 -10.47 -7.41 -13.10
N PHE A 410 -10.03 -6.22 -12.75
CA PHE A 410 -9.51 -5.21 -13.68
C PHE A 410 -7.99 -5.11 -13.66
N ALA A 411 -7.42 -4.61 -14.76
CA ALA A 411 -5.97 -4.38 -14.88
C ALA A 411 -5.45 -3.27 -13.97
N SER A 412 -6.32 -2.35 -13.53
CA SER A 412 -5.98 -1.41 -12.46
C SER A 412 -5.69 -2.08 -11.12
N GLY A 413 -6.06 -3.36 -10.93
CA GLY A 413 -6.03 -4.05 -9.64
C GLY A 413 -7.36 -3.94 -8.86
N ARG A 414 -8.40 -3.36 -9.45
CA ARG A 414 -9.74 -3.30 -8.84
C ARG A 414 -10.47 -4.64 -8.98
N LEU A 415 -11.11 -5.09 -7.89
CA LEU A 415 -12.04 -6.21 -7.87
C LEU A 415 -13.45 -5.68 -7.65
N VAL A 416 -14.41 -6.13 -8.45
CA VAL A 416 -15.81 -5.72 -8.33
C VAL A 416 -16.70 -6.94 -8.35
N LEU A 417 -17.52 -7.11 -7.32
CA LEU A 417 -18.59 -8.11 -7.32
C LEU A 417 -19.91 -7.39 -7.55
N ALA A 418 -20.60 -7.73 -8.64
CA ALA A 418 -21.86 -7.11 -9.00
C ALA A 418 -22.90 -8.14 -9.44
N ASP A 419 -24.16 -7.85 -9.18
CA ASP A 419 -25.30 -8.61 -9.68
C ASP A 419 -26.17 -7.75 -10.60
N ALA A 420 -27.31 -8.30 -11.03
CA ALA A 420 -28.28 -7.64 -11.90
C ALA A 420 -28.74 -6.27 -11.42
N GLN A 421 -28.83 -6.08 -10.10
CA GLN A 421 -29.53 -4.95 -9.50
C GLN A 421 -28.55 -3.90 -8.98
N THR A 422 -27.40 -4.34 -8.43
CA THR A 422 -26.45 -3.45 -7.75
C THR A 422 -25.01 -4.00 -7.77
N ILE A 423 -24.05 -3.10 -7.55
CA ILE A 423 -22.70 -3.51 -7.12
C ILE A 423 -22.79 -3.92 -5.65
N ARG A 424 -22.42 -5.15 -5.33
CA ARG A 424 -22.39 -5.63 -3.94
C ARG A 424 -21.25 -5.00 -3.16
N TRP A 425 -20.06 -5.05 -3.74
CA TRP A 425 -18.88 -4.40 -3.20
C TRP A 425 -17.81 -4.20 -4.29
N ALA A 426 -16.87 -3.30 -4.02
CA ALA A 426 -15.70 -3.06 -4.86
C ALA A 426 -14.46 -2.84 -3.98
N ARG A 427 -13.36 -3.49 -4.34
CA ARG A 427 -12.08 -3.46 -3.62
C ARG A 427 -10.97 -2.93 -4.49
N GLU A 428 -10.16 -2.04 -3.93
CA GLU A 428 -8.95 -1.52 -4.58
C GLU A 428 -7.72 -2.31 -4.12
N GLU A 429 -7.50 -3.50 -4.70
CA GLU A 429 -6.33 -4.33 -4.37
C GLU A 429 -5.02 -3.78 -4.98
N ALA A 430 -5.11 -2.74 -5.81
CA ALA A 430 -3.97 -1.95 -6.27
C ALA A 430 -3.16 -1.34 -5.10
N LEU A 431 -3.82 -1.05 -3.98
CA LEU A 431 -3.21 -0.49 -2.77
C LEU A 431 -2.27 -1.49 -2.04
N ALA A 432 -2.32 -2.78 -2.36
CA ALA A 432 -1.33 -3.75 -1.87
C ALA A 432 0.02 -3.67 -2.62
N HIS A 433 0.08 -2.91 -3.71
CA HIS A 433 1.22 -2.82 -4.64
C HIS A 433 1.72 -1.38 -4.78
N VAL A 434 1.74 -0.61 -3.69
CA VAL A 434 2.22 0.77 -3.68
C VAL A 434 3.71 0.81 -4.01
N VAL A 435 4.06 1.63 -4.99
CA VAL A 435 5.44 1.94 -5.41
C VAL A 435 5.90 3.26 -4.81
N ASP A 436 5.06 4.29 -4.89
CA ASP A 436 5.37 5.62 -4.36
C ASP A 436 4.13 6.28 -3.75
N PHE A 437 4.35 7.26 -2.88
CA PHE A 437 3.33 7.89 -2.06
C PHE A 437 3.62 9.38 -1.84
N THR A 438 2.58 10.21 -1.91
CA THR A 438 2.68 11.63 -1.53
C THR A 438 1.49 12.09 -0.71
N TRP A 439 1.75 12.98 0.23
CA TRP A 439 0.73 13.75 0.91
C TRP A 439 0.29 14.94 0.06
N LEU A 440 -1.00 15.26 0.13
CA LEU A 440 -1.54 16.48 -0.43
C LEU A 440 -2.37 17.23 0.60
N ASP A 441 -1.94 18.45 0.89
CA ASP A 441 -2.68 19.38 1.71
C ASP A 441 -3.91 19.89 0.96
N LEU A 442 -5.04 19.90 1.66
CA LEU A 442 -6.25 20.53 1.17
C LEU A 442 -6.13 22.06 1.28
N PRO A 443 -6.62 22.82 0.30
CA PRO A 443 -6.60 24.28 0.37
C PRO A 443 -7.47 24.81 1.52
N ASP A 444 -7.02 25.89 2.15
CA ASP A 444 -7.69 26.51 3.29
C ASP A 444 -8.88 27.36 2.85
N ALA A 445 -10.10 26.93 3.16
CA ALA A 445 -11.33 27.64 2.78
C ALA A 445 -11.34 29.13 3.18
N HIS A 446 -10.80 29.48 4.36
CA HIS A 446 -10.74 30.86 4.86
C HIS A 446 -9.73 31.73 4.11
N ARG A 447 -8.51 31.23 3.91
CA ARG A 447 -7.47 31.94 3.12
C ARG A 447 -7.83 32.01 1.65
N TRP A 448 -8.55 31.01 1.14
CA TRP A 448 -9.04 30.98 -0.23
C TRP A 448 -9.95 32.18 -0.54
N SER A 449 -10.78 32.60 0.41
CA SER A 449 -11.60 33.83 0.26
C SER A 449 -10.78 35.11 0.42
N GLU A 450 -9.83 35.17 1.36
CA GLU A 450 -9.01 36.36 1.61
C GLU A 450 -8.04 36.63 0.45
N ASP A 451 -7.33 35.61 -0.03
CA ASP A 451 -6.38 35.73 -1.14
C ASP A 451 -7.08 35.95 -2.49
N ARG A 452 -8.27 35.35 -2.74
CA ARG A 452 -9.03 35.67 -3.97
C ARG A 452 -9.50 37.12 -3.99
N ASP A 453 -9.90 37.67 -2.84
CA ASP A 453 -10.48 39.01 -2.79
C ASP A 453 -9.39 40.11 -2.67
N GLU A 454 -8.24 39.82 -2.03
CA GLU A 454 -7.12 40.77 -1.88
C GLU A 454 -6.03 40.64 -2.98
N LEU A 455 -5.84 39.44 -3.58
CA LEU A 455 -4.77 39.13 -4.57
C LEU A 455 -5.30 38.71 -5.97
N ALA A 456 -6.58 38.94 -6.30
CA ALA A 456 -7.09 38.68 -7.67
C ALA A 456 -6.42 39.53 -8.76
N GLU A 457 -5.69 40.59 -8.40
CA GLU A 457 -4.93 41.41 -9.35
C GLU A 457 -3.49 40.88 -9.53
N SER A 458 -2.90 41.11 -10.71
CA SER A 458 -1.51 40.72 -10.94
C SER A 458 -0.59 41.44 -9.94
N PRO A 459 0.49 40.79 -9.44
CA PRO A 459 1.40 41.38 -8.46
C PRO A 459 1.93 42.77 -8.87
N ALA A 460 2.11 43.00 -10.17
CA ALA A 460 2.52 44.30 -10.73
C ALA A 460 1.50 45.43 -10.50
N VAL A 461 0.20 45.13 -10.51
CA VAL A 461 -0.88 46.10 -10.22
C VAL A 461 -0.99 46.32 -8.72
N THR A 462 -0.86 45.26 -7.93
CA THR A 462 -0.86 45.36 -6.48
C THR A 462 0.32 46.18 -6.00
N GLU A 463 1.54 45.96 -6.49
CA GLU A 463 2.76 46.70 -6.13
C GLU A 463 2.68 48.19 -6.49
N SER A 464 2.08 48.53 -7.63
CA SER A 464 1.92 49.90 -8.10
C SER A 464 0.77 50.68 -7.44
N SER A 465 -0.11 50.01 -6.68
CA SER A 465 -1.23 50.66 -6.00
C SER A 465 -0.80 51.49 -4.77
N GLY A 466 -1.47 52.61 -4.53
CA GLY A 466 -1.23 53.46 -3.36
C GLY A 466 -1.78 52.87 -2.05
N PRO A 467 -1.25 53.24 -0.87
CA PRO A 467 -1.71 52.73 0.44
C PRO A 467 -3.20 52.96 0.71
N VAL A 468 -3.76 54.10 0.29
CA VAL A 468 -5.18 54.44 0.49
C VAL A 468 -6.09 53.51 -0.29
N THR A 469 -5.73 53.19 -1.54
CA THR A 469 -6.49 52.26 -2.38
C THR A 469 -6.54 50.86 -1.76
N ARG A 470 -5.41 50.38 -1.21
CA ARG A 470 -5.36 49.11 -0.49
C ARG A 470 -6.25 49.12 0.77
N TYR A 471 -6.24 50.21 1.52
CA TYR A 471 -7.08 50.35 2.72
C TYR A 471 -8.58 50.36 2.38
N LEU A 472 -9.01 51.11 1.38
CA LEU A 472 -10.41 51.15 0.94
C LEU A 472 -10.89 49.78 0.44
N ARG A 473 -10.03 49.04 -0.28
CA ARG A 473 -10.31 47.67 -0.71
C ARG A 473 -10.50 46.74 0.48
N ARG A 474 -9.60 46.78 1.47
CA ARG A 474 -9.73 46.01 2.71
C ARG A 474 -11.03 46.32 3.46
N CYS A 475 -11.42 47.59 3.54
CA CYS A 475 -12.72 47.97 4.13
C CYS A 475 -13.92 47.38 3.37
N ALA A 476 -13.87 47.37 2.03
CA ALA A 476 -14.91 46.75 1.22
C ALA A 476 -15.01 45.24 1.45
N VAL A 477 -13.86 44.54 1.53
CA VAL A 477 -13.80 43.10 1.87
C VAL A 477 -14.40 42.85 3.24
N HIS A 478 -14.01 43.60 4.27
CA HIS A 478 -14.56 43.44 5.62
C HIS A 478 -16.06 43.73 5.69
N LEU A 479 -16.57 44.71 4.92
CA LEU A 479 -18.01 44.99 4.84
C LEU A 479 -18.77 43.84 4.18
N ASN A 480 -18.22 43.24 3.12
CA ASN A 480 -18.78 42.05 2.49
C ASN A 480 -18.76 40.83 3.44
N GLN A 481 -17.67 40.63 4.18
CA GLN A 481 -17.57 39.60 5.22
C GLN A 481 -18.63 39.82 6.31
N LEU A 482 -18.82 41.05 6.79
CA LEU A 482 -19.86 41.38 7.78
C LEU A 482 -21.26 41.08 7.25
N ARG A 483 -21.55 41.42 5.99
CA ARG A 483 -22.83 41.07 5.35
C ARG A 483 -23.05 39.56 5.30
N SER A 484 -22.00 38.80 4.95
CA SER A 484 -22.04 37.33 4.94
C SER A 484 -22.24 36.73 6.33
N LEU A 485 -21.68 37.36 7.38
CA LEU A 485 -21.85 36.96 8.77
C LEU A 485 -23.27 37.24 9.25
N VAL A 486 -23.86 38.38 8.89
CA VAL A 486 -25.25 38.70 9.24
C VAL A 486 -26.24 37.77 8.53
N SER A 487 -26.01 37.45 7.25
CA SER A 487 -26.83 36.45 6.54
C SER A 487 -26.67 35.05 7.12
N SER A 488 -25.46 34.66 7.54
CA SER A 488 -25.19 33.37 8.16
C SER A 488 -25.70 33.29 9.60
N ALA A 489 -25.68 34.38 10.36
CA ALA A 489 -26.25 34.47 11.71
C ALA A 489 -27.77 34.28 11.70
N GLY A 490 -28.46 34.75 10.65
CA GLY A 490 -29.88 34.43 10.40
C GLY A 490 -30.13 32.93 10.24
N HIS A 491 -29.17 32.18 9.68
CA HIS A 491 -29.19 30.72 9.57
C HIS A 491 -28.61 29.98 10.78
N ALA A 492 -27.85 30.64 11.66
CA ALA A 492 -27.22 30.08 12.86
C ALA A 492 -28.15 30.05 14.08
N ILE A 493 -29.32 30.69 14.04
CA ILE A 493 -30.37 30.60 15.06
C ILE A 493 -31.28 29.38 14.80
N LEU A 494 -31.44 28.94 13.54
CA LEU A 494 -32.20 27.75 13.15
C LEU A 494 -31.60 26.35 13.48
N PRO A 495 -30.27 26.13 13.71
CA PRO A 495 -29.74 24.81 14.04
C PRO A 495 -30.13 24.35 15.44
N PHE A 496 -30.43 25.28 16.36
CA PHE A 496 -30.98 24.95 17.68
C PHE A 496 -32.37 24.29 17.57
N LEU A 497 -33.10 24.52 16.47
CA LEU A 497 -34.39 23.87 16.16
C LEU A 497 -34.24 22.60 15.30
N ARG A 498 -33.07 22.33 14.70
CA ARG A 498 -32.81 21.12 13.88
C ARG A 498 -32.45 19.87 14.70
N ILE A 499 -32.31 19.99 16.02
CA ILE A 499 -32.14 18.84 16.95
C ILE A 499 -33.36 17.90 16.94
N LEU A 500 -34.48 18.30 16.31
CA LEU A 500 -35.74 17.55 16.27
C LEU A 500 -36.05 16.86 14.92
N ALA A 501 -35.16 16.88 13.92
CA ALA A 501 -35.41 16.24 12.62
C ALA A 501 -34.28 15.29 12.20
N PRO A 502 -34.55 14.00 11.94
CA PRO A 502 -33.54 13.09 11.42
C PRO A 502 -33.35 13.38 9.92
N ALA A 503 -32.16 13.86 9.54
CA ALA A 503 -31.77 13.96 8.14
C ALA A 503 -31.14 12.63 7.71
N ILE A 504 -31.85 11.90 6.85
CA ILE A 504 -31.30 10.77 6.10
C ILE A 504 -30.57 11.36 4.90
N THR A 505 -29.25 11.28 4.89
CA THR A 505 -28.43 11.60 3.72
C THR A 505 -28.06 10.32 3.00
N THR A 506 -28.72 10.06 1.87
CA THR A 506 -28.25 9.13 0.84
C THR A 506 -27.45 9.92 -0.20
N SER A 507 -26.13 9.80 -0.21
CA SER A 507 -25.29 10.28 -1.31
C SER A 507 -24.46 9.14 -1.86
N THR A 508 -24.83 8.68 -3.07
CA THR A 508 -24.19 7.61 -3.85
C THR A 508 -23.14 8.13 -4.84
N ALA A 509 -22.71 9.38 -4.73
CA ALA A 509 -21.55 9.90 -5.44
C ALA A 509 -20.42 10.11 -4.44
N GLY A 510 -19.22 9.60 -4.73
CA GLY A 510 -18.03 9.86 -3.94
C GLY A 510 -17.83 11.37 -3.74
N PRO A 511 -17.32 11.82 -2.58
CA PRO A 511 -17.17 13.24 -2.30
C PRO A 511 -16.23 13.87 -3.33
N VAL A 512 -16.75 14.74 -4.19
CA VAL A 512 -15.91 15.62 -5.01
C VAL A 512 -15.31 16.63 -4.05
N PHE A 513 -14.04 16.44 -3.70
CA PHE A 513 -13.32 17.36 -2.83
C PHE A 513 -13.22 18.72 -3.49
N GLY A 514 -13.87 19.71 -2.89
CA GLY A 514 -13.81 21.11 -3.28
C GLY A 514 -12.82 21.89 -2.42
N ALA A 515 -12.52 23.11 -2.84
CA ALA A 515 -11.64 24.02 -2.10
C ALA A 515 -12.17 24.43 -0.69
N GLN A 516 -13.35 23.97 -0.30
CA GLN A 516 -14.00 24.26 0.98
C GLN A 516 -13.84 23.14 2.02
N ASP A 517 -13.22 22.01 1.65
CA ASP A 517 -13.15 20.79 2.48
C ASP A 517 -11.92 20.71 3.41
N GLY A 518 -11.01 21.68 3.33
CA GLY A 518 -9.83 21.77 4.18
C GLY A 518 -10.17 22.12 5.63
N ASP A 519 -9.51 21.48 6.58
CA ASP A 519 -9.73 21.71 8.00
C ASP A 519 -8.79 22.80 8.57
N ALA A 520 -9.24 23.46 9.63
CA ALA A 520 -8.46 24.53 10.29
C ALA A 520 -7.14 24.02 10.88
N PHE A 521 -7.08 22.74 11.27
CA PHE A 521 -5.93 22.13 11.94
C PHE A 521 -5.01 21.37 10.97
N GLY A 522 -5.35 21.25 9.69
CA GLY A 522 -4.57 20.54 8.68
C GLY A 522 -4.40 19.05 8.98
N ILE A 523 -5.37 18.47 9.68
CA ILE A 523 -5.42 17.05 10.02
C ILE A 523 -5.96 16.26 8.83
N ARG A 524 -6.88 16.84 8.05
CA ARG A 524 -7.46 16.23 6.86
C ARG A 524 -6.60 16.56 5.65
N LYS A 525 -5.96 15.52 5.11
CA LYS A 525 -5.16 15.55 3.89
C LYS A 525 -5.63 14.45 2.93
N LEU A 526 -5.23 14.57 1.67
CA LEU A 526 -5.31 13.48 0.71
C LEU A 526 -4.01 12.69 0.71
N ALA A 527 -4.12 11.39 0.91
CA ALA A 527 -3.04 10.42 0.81
C ALA A 527 -3.09 9.81 -0.59
N VAL A 528 -2.12 10.12 -1.45
CA VAL A 528 -2.14 9.70 -2.86
C VAL A 528 -1.08 8.64 -3.11
N PHE A 529 -1.55 7.48 -3.58
CA PHE A 529 -0.75 6.28 -3.79
C PHE A 529 -0.60 6.01 -5.28
N LEU A 530 0.63 5.70 -5.70
CA LEU A 530 0.94 5.17 -7.02
C LEU A 530 1.23 3.68 -6.89
N SER A 531 0.43 2.85 -7.55
CA SER A 531 0.60 1.40 -7.57
C SER A 531 1.45 0.91 -8.75
N ALA A 532 2.00 -0.30 -8.65
CA ALA A 532 2.82 -0.92 -9.69
C ALA A 532 2.14 -1.07 -11.07
N PRO A 533 0.82 -1.35 -11.17
CA PRO A 533 0.09 -1.32 -12.44
C PRO A 533 -0.04 0.08 -13.07
N GLY A 534 0.29 1.16 -12.33
CA GLY A 534 0.06 2.53 -12.77
C GLY A 534 -1.30 3.11 -12.36
N THR A 535 -1.97 2.50 -11.38
CA THR A 535 -3.21 3.07 -10.78
C THR A 535 -2.83 4.07 -9.71
N LEU A 536 -3.38 5.27 -9.81
CA LEU A 536 -3.36 6.30 -8.77
C LEU A 536 -4.64 6.22 -7.95
N VAL A 537 -4.50 6.15 -6.64
CA VAL A 537 -5.62 6.14 -5.68
C VAL A 537 -5.39 7.25 -4.67
N ALA A 538 -6.35 8.17 -4.55
CA ALA A 538 -6.34 9.18 -3.51
C ALA A 538 -7.31 8.79 -2.39
N LEU A 539 -6.82 8.74 -1.16
CA LEU A 539 -7.60 8.45 0.04
C LEU A 539 -7.75 9.69 0.92
N ASP A 540 -8.93 9.88 1.49
CA ASP A 540 -9.15 10.84 2.57
C ASP A 540 -8.60 10.28 3.88
N THR A 541 -7.65 10.98 4.47
CA THR A 541 -7.04 10.59 5.75
C THR A 541 -8.02 10.60 6.93
N LEU A 542 -9.14 11.32 6.84
CA LEU A 542 -10.12 11.38 7.92
C LEU A 542 -10.86 10.05 8.12
N HIS A 543 -11.27 9.40 7.04
CA HIS A 543 -12.08 8.17 7.08
C HIS A 543 -11.46 6.98 6.34
N GLY A 544 -10.35 7.19 5.61
CA GLY A 544 -9.78 6.22 4.68
C GLY A 544 -10.58 6.06 3.39
N SER A 545 -11.66 6.79 3.17
CA SER A 545 -12.49 6.63 1.97
C SER A 545 -11.75 7.07 0.71
N VAL A 546 -11.96 6.35 -0.39
CA VAL A 546 -11.42 6.70 -1.71
C VAL A 546 -12.06 8.01 -2.20
N ALA A 547 -11.22 9.00 -2.48
CA ALA A 547 -11.61 10.28 -3.06
C ALA A 547 -11.76 10.18 -4.58
N TRP A 548 -10.74 9.66 -5.25
CA TRP A 548 -10.74 9.40 -6.69
C TRP A 548 -9.72 8.31 -7.03
N VAL A 549 -9.93 7.67 -8.20
CA VAL A 549 -9.07 6.62 -8.75
C VAL A 549 -8.83 6.92 -10.23
N LEU A 550 -7.59 6.72 -10.69
CA LEU A 550 -7.23 6.90 -12.09
C LEU A 550 -6.23 5.83 -12.53
N TYR A 551 -6.48 5.20 -13.68
CA TYR A 551 -5.56 4.24 -14.26
C TYR A 551 -4.77 4.88 -15.41
N LEU A 552 -3.50 5.23 -15.15
CA LEU A 552 -2.66 6.00 -16.07
C LEU A 552 -2.50 5.36 -17.46
N PRO A 553 -2.28 4.04 -17.61
CA PRO A 553 -2.12 3.41 -18.92
C PRO A 553 -3.34 3.52 -19.83
N ALA A 554 -4.54 3.77 -19.30
CA ALA A 554 -5.76 3.94 -20.10
C ALA A 554 -5.97 5.39 -20.60
N LEU A 555 -5.15 6.36 -20.17
CA LEU A 555 -5.28 7.76 -20.59
C LEU A 555 -4.80 8.01 -22.03
N ASP A 556 -3.72 7.34 -22.43
CA ASP A 556 -3.09 7.50 -23.75
C ASP A 556 -2.46 6.16 -24.15
N VAL A 557 -2.61 5.77 -25.42
CA VAL A 557 -2.02 4.53 -25.98
C VAL A 557 -0.50 4.50 -25.78
N ARG A 558 0.16 5.66 -25.78
CA ARG A 558 1.61 5.80 -25.54
C ARG A 558 2.04 5.38 -24.12
N LEU A 559 1.11 5.31 -23.17
CA LEU A 559 1.37 4.91 -21.78
C LEU A 559 1.21 3.41 -21.56
N ALA A 560 0.70 2.65 -22.54
CA ALA A 560 0.63 1.20 -22.45
C ALA A 560 2.04 0.61 -22.24
N GLY A 561 2.19 -0.30 -21.27
CA GLY A 561 3.49 -0.89 -20.91
C GLY A 561 4.41 0.00 -20.07
N THR A 562 4.03 1.24 -19.77
CA THR A 562 4.86 2.15 -18.96
C THR A 562 4.89 1.71 -17.49
N LYS A 563 6.09 1.57 -16.93
CA LYS A 563 6.29 1.30 -15.50
C LYS A 563 6.50 2.62 -14.76
N PHE A 564 5.52 3.03 -13.98
CA PHE A 564 5.59 4.24 -13.15
C PHE A 564 6.43 4.00 -11.90
N THR A 565 7.30 4.94 -11.55
CA THR A 565 8.26 4.80 -10.45
C THR A 565 8.21 5.93 -9.43
N HIS A 566 7.81 7.14 -9.84
CA HIS A 566 7.80 8.30 -8.95
C HIS A 566 6.52 9.13 -9.07
N LEU A 567 6.12 9.73 -7.96
CA LEU A 567 5.01 10.67 -7.84
C LEU A 567 5.48 11.95 -7.14
N PHE A 568 5.56 13.05 -7.88
CA PHE A 568 5.98 14.35 -7.35
C PHE A 568 4.80 15.31 -7.22
N THR A 569 4.75 16.04 -6.10
CA THR A 569 3.87 17.21 -5.95
C THR A 569 4.57 18.42 -6.55
N THR A 570 4.43 18.61 -7.87
CA THR A 570 5.11 19.69 -8.60
C THR A 570 4.54 21.07 -8.30
N ARG A 571 3.29 21.15 -7.84
CA ARG A 571 2.71 22.38 -7.29
C ARG A 571 1.86 22.07 -6.08
N THR A 572 2.13 22.74 -4.96
CA THR A 572 1.32 22.63 -3.74
C THR A 572 0.01 23.39 -3.88
N ALA A 573 -0.99 23.05 -3.07
CA ALA A 573 -2.27 23.75 -3.07
C ALA A 573 -2.07 25.21 -2.63
N ALA A 574 -2.37 26.15 -3.51
CA ALA A 574 -2.35 27.58 -3.23
C ALA A 574 -3.70 28.21 -3.61
N ALA A 575 -4.07 29.32 -2.98
CA ALA A 575 -5.41 29.91 -3.13
C ALA A 575 -5.85 30.21 -4.59
N ARG A 576 -4.89 30.44 -5.49
CA ARG A 576 -5.14 30.73 -6.91
C ARG A 576 -4.95 29.53 -7.83
N PHE A 577 -4.13 28.56 -7.44
CA PHE A 577 -3.65 27.51 -8.33
C PHE A 577 -3.94 26.13 -7.73
N PRO A 578 -4.58 25.21 -8.49
CA PRO A 578 -4.82 23.87 -7.99
C PRO A 578 -3.49 23.14 -7.79
N PRO A 579 -3.39 22.25 -6.79
CA PRO A 579 -2.21 21.41 -6.62
C PRO A 579 -2.07 20.48 -7.82
N ILE A 580 -0.83 20.27 -8.29
CA ILE A 580 -0.55 19.43 -9.45
C ILE A 580 0.43 18.33 -9.08
N PHE A 581 0.12 17.12 -9.53
CA PHE A 581 1.01 15.98 -9.47
C PHE A 581 1.69 15.73 -10.81
N SER A 582 2.87 15.15 -10.75
CA SER A 582 3.56 14.61 -11.91
C SER A 582 3.97 13.17 -11.62
N ALA A 583 3.28 12.24 -12.27
CA ALA A 583 3.64 10.83 -12.24
C ALA A 583 4.68 10.56 -13.33
N VAL A 584 5.81 9.99 -12.93
CA VAL A 584 6.94 9.70 -13.81
C VAL A 584 7.06 8.19 -13.99
N GLY A 585 7.13 7.75 -15.24
CA GLY A 585 7.33 6.36 -15.60
C GLY A 585 8.31 6.16 -16.75
N ARG A 586 8.77 4.93 -16.90
CA ARG A 586 9.66 4.49 -17.98
C ARG A 586 8.91 3.54 -18.90
N GLY A 587 8.87 3.87 -20.20
CA GLY A 587 8.26 3.01 -21.21
C GLY A 587 9.26 2.05 -21.84
N ASP A 588 8.75 1.13 -22.66
CA ASP A 588 9.52 0.02 -23.25
C ASP A 588 10.67 0.47 -24.15
N GLN A 589 10.55 1.64 -24.80
CA GLN A 589 11.62 2.24 -25.62
C GLN A 589 12.68 2.99 -24.80
N ASN A 590 12.76 2.76 -23.49
CA ASN A 590 13.64 3.46 -22.55
C ASN A 590 13.43 4.98 -22.44
N GLY A 591 12.34 5.52 -23.00
CA GLY A 591 11.91 6.90 -22.79
C GLY A 591 11.25 7.12 -21.43
N VAL A 592 11.29 8.35 -20.94
CA VAL A 592 10.63 8.78 -19.72
C VAL A 592 9.31 9.48 -20.08
N TYR A 593 8.24 9.09 -19.38
CA TYR A 593 6.90 9.60 -19.55
C TYR A 593 6.50 10.34 -18.28
N VAL A 594 6.02 11.57 -18.42
CA VAL A 594 5.57 12.40 -17.31
C VAL A 594 4.12 12.80 -17.54
N VAL A 595 3.23 12.32 -16.68
CA VAL A 595 1.79 12.61 -16.71
C VAL A 595 1.46 13.65 -15.65
N ARG A 596 0.83 14.76 -16.05
CA ARG A 596 0.40 15.83 -15.14
C ARG A 596 -1.10 15.77 -14.84
N LEU A 597 -1.43 15.82 -13.55
CA LEU A 597 -2.80 15.71 -13.05
C LEU A 597 -3.08 16.76 -11.99
N ASP A 598 -4.32 17.21 -11.92
CA ASP A 598 -4.85 17.95 -10.76
C ASP A 598 -4.95 17.01 -9.56
N GLY A 599 -4.30 17.37 -8.46
CA GLY A 599 -4.23 16.53 -7.29
C GLY A 599 -5.53 16.42 -6.48
N LEU A 600 -6.45 17.37 -6.61
CA LEU A 600 -7.74 17.32 -5.91
C LEU A 600 -8.75 16.45 -6.66
N THR A 601 -8.73 16.49 -7.99
CA THR A 601 -9.76 15.86 -8.83
C THR A 601 -9.28 14.63 -9.59
N GLY A 602 -7.98 14.40 -9.70
CA GLY A 602 -7.39 13.34 -10.51
C GLY A 602 -7.53 13.56 -12.02
N LYS A 603 -8.01 14.72 -12.46
CA LYS A 603 -8.17 15.03 -13.90
C LYS A 603 -6.86 15.46 -14.53
N VAL A 604 -6.72 15.23 -15.84
CA VAL A 604 -5.56 15.67 -16.61
C VAL A 604 -5.42 17.19 -16.58
N PHE A 605 -4.18 17.67 -16.43
CA PHE A 605 -3.87 19.10 -16.37
C PHE A 605 -3.11 19.56 -17.61
N THR A 606 -3.56 20.68 -18.19
CA THR A 606 -2.91 21.37 -19.30
C THR A 606 -2.76 22.87 -19.00
N SER A 607 -1.73 23.50 -19.54
CA SER A 607 -1.47 24.95 -19.46
C SER A 607 -0.81 25.45 -20.74
N ASP A 608 -0.58 26.76 -20.87
CA ASP A 608 0.11 27.33 -22.03
C ASP A 608 1.55 26.80 -22.17
N GLN A 609 2.23 26.51 -21.07
CA GLN A 609 3.55 25.85 -21.08
C GLN A 609 3.47 24.36 -21.36
N PHE A 610 2.33 23.75 -21.05
CA PHE A 610 2.09 22.32 -21.12
C PHE A 610 0.78 22.04 -21.86
N PRO A 611 0.77 22.24 -23.19
CA PRO A 611 -0.45 22.10 -23.99
C PRO A 611 -0.99 20.66 -23.97
N GLU A 612 -0.10 19.66 -23.87
CA GLU A 612 -0.45 18.28 -23.60
C GLU A 612 -0.25 17.95 -22.12
N PHE A 613 -1.07 17.06 -21.56
CA PHE A 613 -0.90 16.57 -20.18
C PHE A 613 0.29 15.61 -20.04
N LEU A 614 0.70 14.97 -21.15
CA LEU A 614 1.79 14.01 -21.24
C LEU A 614 3.05 14.67 -21.83
N SER A 615 4.18 14.54 -21.15
CA SER A 615 5.50 14.86 -21.70
C SER A 615 6.30 13.59 -21.91
N VAL A 616 6.80 13.36 -23.13
CA VAL A 616 7.66 12.22 -23.47
C VAL A 616 9.08 12.73 -23.68
N LEU A 617 10.01 12.26 -22.85
CA LEU A 617 11.43 12.60 -22.95
C LEU A 617 12.19 11.37 -23.49
N PRO A 618 12.85 11.45 -24.66
CA PRO A 618 13.56 10.34 -25.27
C PRO A 618 14.94 10.13 -24.61
N VAL A 619 14.97 10.03 -23.28
CA VAL A 619 16.17 9.83 -22.48
C VAL A 619 15.95 8.70 -21.48
N SER A 620 16.98 7.89 -21.23
CA SER A 620 16.92 6.86 -20.20
C SER A 620 17.43 7.44 -18.89
N ALA A 621 16.54 8.13 -18.16
CA ALA A 621 16.90 8.71 -16.86
C ALA A 621 17.21 7.61 -15.84
N THR A 622 18.29 7.82 -15.09
CA THR A 622 18.65 7.01 -13.92
C THR A 622 18.03 7.57 -12.65
N HIS A 623 17.94 8.89 -12.55
CA HIS A 623 17.43 9.60 -11.37
C HIS A 623 16.55 10.77 -11.78
N VAL A 624 15.58 11.08 -10.92
CA VAL A 624 14.66 12.21 -11.08
C VAL A 624 14.64 13.02 -9.80
N TYR A 625 14.85 14.32 -9.92
CA TYR A 625 14.87 15.25 -8.79
C TYR A 625 13.83 16.34 -8.98
N GLN A 626 13.13 16.69 -7.91
CA GLN A 626 12.33 17.91 -7.82
C GLN A 626 13.19 19.04 -7.24
N LEU A 627 13.29 20.15 -7.95
CA LEU A 627 14.01 21.32 -7.44
C LEU A 627 13.20 22.04 -6.36
N PRO A 628 13.86 22.66 -5.36
CA PRO A 628 13.18 23.27 -4.21
C PRO A 628 12.63 24.68 -4.47
N PHE A 629 12.74 25.20 -5.71
CA PHE A 629 12.25 26.52 -6.07
C PHE A 629 11.19 26.43 -7.16
N GLU A 630 10.26 27.38 -7.13
CA GLU A 630 9.18 27.49 -8.10
C GLU A 630 9.60 28.34 -9.30
N GLU A 631 9.13 27.98 -10.48
CA GLU A 631 9.19 28.83 -11.65
C GLU A 631 8.19 30.01 -11.58
N VAL A 632 8.42 31.04 -12.40
CA VAL A 632 7.70 32.31 -12.29
C VAL A 632 6.26 32.25 -12.82
N ILE A 633 6.00 31.46 -13.86
CA ILE A 633 4.76 31.55 -14.64
C ILE A 633 3.66 30.66 -14.04
N ASP A 634 3.83 29.34 -14.05
CA ASP A 634 2.82 28.40 -13.55
C ASP A 634 3.10 27.94 -12.11
N ARG A 635 4.19 28.43 -11.50
CA ARG A 635 4.66 28.12 -10.14
C ARG A 635 4.89 26.63 -9.89
N PHE A 636 5.38 25.93 -10.91
CA PHE A 636 5.85 24.55 -10.76
C PHE A 636 7.24 24.49 -10.14
N HIS A 637 7.48 23.47 -9.34
CA HIS A 637 8.82 23.01 -9.02
C HIS A 637 9.36 22.21 -10.20
N PRO A 638 10.43 22.66 -10.87
CA PRO A 638 10.97 21.95 -12.03
C PRO A 638 11.48 20.56 -11.66
N LEU A 639 11.24 19.60 -12.56
CA LEU A 639 11.81 18.26 -12.49
C LEU A 639 13.08 18.19 -13.32
N VAL A 640 14.08 17.49 -12.79
CA VAL A 640 15.39 17.29 -13.42
C VAL A 640 15.62 15.79 -13.59
N PHE A 641 15.88 15.38 -14.82
CA PHE A 641 16.15 14.00 -15.20
C PHE A 641 17.63 13.85 -15.51
N LEU A 642 18.31 13.05 -14.69
CA LEU A 642 19.73 12.75 -14.85
C LEU A 642 19.89 11.44 -15.61
N TYR A 643 20.54 11.49 -16.76
CA TYR A 643 20.79 10.31 -17.60
C TYR A 643 22.29 10.18 -17.96
N PRO A 644 22.84 8.96 -17.93
CA PRO A 644 24.22 8.71 -18.32
C PRO A 644 24.36 8.81 -19.84
N ASP A 645 25.47 9.36 -20.29
CA ASP A 645 25.90 9.32 -21.69
C ASP A 645 27.11 8.38 -21.77
N ARG A 646 27.18 7.50 -22.79
CA ARG A 646 28.14 6.36 -22.81
C ARG A 646 29.61 6.79 -22.87
N GLU A 647 29.87 8.02 -23.30
CA GLU A 647 31.24 8.56 -23.48
C GLU A 647 31.45 9.94 -22.83
N THR A 648 30.40 10.59 -22.31
CA THR A 648 30.47 11.93 -21.70
C THR A 648 29.93 11.93 -20.26
N PRO A 649 30.29 12.90 -19.40
CA PRO A 649 29.66 13.03 -18.08
C PRO A 649 28.13 13.07 -18.21
N ALA A 650 27.44 12.59 -17.18
CA ALA A 650 25.99 12.51 -17.15
C ALA A 650 25.34 13.86 -17.55
N ARG A 651 24.16 13.82 -18.17
CA ARG A 651 23.46 15.01 -18.64
C ARG A 651 22.15 15.18 -17.92
N LEU A 652 21.68 16.43 -17.87
CA LEU A 652 20.40 16.78 -17.24
C LEU A 652 19.41 17.25 -18.30
N ARG A 653 18.19 16.73 -18.20
CA ARG A 653 17.03 17.21 -18.94
C ARG A 653 16.05 17.84 -17.96
N LEU A 654 15.47 18.98 -18.32
CA LEU A 654 14.56 19.74 -17.46
C LEU A 654 13.11 19.63 -17.91
N LEU A 655 12.18 19.71 -16.96
CA LEU A 655 10.75 19.86 -17.21
C LEU A 655 10.13 20.81 -16.17
N PRO A 656 9.58 21.97 -16.57
CA PRO A 656 9.56 22.55 -17.92
C PRO A 656 10.96 22.98 -18.40
N ASN A 657 11.19 22.89 -19.72
CA ASN A 657 12.45 23.29 -20.33
C ASN A 657 12.40 24.73 -20.87
N THR A 658 12.13 25.71 -20.00
CA THR A 658 12.04 27.12 -20.38
C THR A 658 13.38 27.85 -20.18
N PRO A 659 13.65 28.92 -20.96
CA PRO A 659 14.84 29.74 -20.76
C PRO A 659 14.87 30.43 -19.39
N ALA A 660 13.70 30.71 -18.79
CA ALA A 660 13.59 31.24 -17.43
C ALA A 660 14.13 30.24 -16.39
N VAL A 661 13.66 28.99 -16.41
CA VAL A 661 14.15 27.93 -15.51
C VAL A 661 15.65 27.68 -15.71
N ARG A 662 16.14 27.68 -16.96
CA ARG A 662 17.59 27.53 -17.22
C ARG A 662 18.42 28.68 -16.67
N LYS A 663 17.92 29.92 -16.75
CA LYS A 663 18.57 31.09 -16.16
C LYS A 663 18.59 30.99 -14.63
N ASP A 664 17.51 30.53 -14.01
CA ASP A 664 17.46 30.32 -12.56
C ASP A 664 18.45 29.24 -12.11
N ILE A 665 18.55 28.14 -12.85
CA ILE A 665 19.55 27.09 -12.61
C ILE A 665 20.96 27.64 -12.83
N GLN A 666 21.21 28.46 -13.86
CA GLN A 666 22.52 29.07 -14.11
C GLN A 666 22.96 29.92 -12.92
N HIS A 667 22.06 30.76 -12.36
CA HIS A 667 22.36 31.57 -11.19
C HIS A 667 22.61 30.75 -9.92
N ARG A 668 22.08 29.52 -9.85
CA ARG A 668 22.16 28.63 -8.68
C ARG A 668 23.06 27.42 -8.89
N ALA A 669 23.71 27.30 -10.04
CA ALA A 669 24.42 26.08 -10.44
C ALA A 669 25.51 25.68 -9.44
N ALA A 670 26.19 26.66 -8.84
CA ALA A 670 27.19 26.46 -7.79
C ALA A 670 26.65 25.87 -6.47
N HIS A 671 25.33 25.88 -6.29
CA HIS A 671 24.65 25.43 -5.08
C HIS A 671 23.78 24.18 -5.31
N LEU A 672 23.78 23.63 -6.53
CA LEU A 672 23.02 22.45 -6.89
C LEU A 672 23.96 21.27 -7.10
N THR A 673 23.74 20.19 -6.37
CA THR A 673 24.48 18.93 -6.53
C THR A 673 23.49 17.78 -6.66
N PHE A 674 23.70 16.94 -7.66
CA PHE A 674 22.89 15.77 -7.94
C PHE A 674 23.69 14.52 -7.63
N LEU A 675 23.08 13.60 -6.87
CA LEU A 675 23.68 12.33 -6.51
C LEU A 675 23.40 11.29 -7.61
N THR A 676 24.30 10.33 -7.75
CA THR A 676 24.13 9.13 -8.59
C THR A 676 24.52 7.90 -7.78
N GLY A 677 23.88 6.78 -8.10
CA GLY A 677 24.07 5.47 -7.46
C GLY A 677 22.72 4.85 -7.12
N PRO A 678 22.63 3.61 -6.65
CA PRO A 678 21.36 3.04 -6.22
C PRO A 678 20.82 3.82 -5.01
N MET A 679 19.88 4.75 -5.26
CA MET A 679 19.21 5.54 -4.21
C MET A 679 17.97 4.85 -3.63
N VAL A 680 17.58 3.70 -4.19
CA VAL A 680 16.45 2.89 -3.71
C VAL A 680 16.99 1.76 -2.83
N PRO A 681 16.36 1.46 -1.68
CA PRO A 681 16.69 0.26 -0.90
C PRO A 681 16.60 -0.97 -1.80
N ALA A 682 17.60 -1.85 -1.74
CA ALA A 682 17.60 -3.10 -2.52
C ALA A 682 16.36 -3.98 -2.25
N ALA A 683 15.67 -3.75 -1.12
CA ALA A 683 14.44 -4.44 -0.74
C ALA A 683 13.21 -4.15 -1.65
N LEU A 684 13.19 -3.05 -2.41
CA LEU A 684 12.07 -2.70 -3.31
C LEU A 684 12.34 -3.08 -4.78
N THR A 685 13.50 -3.65 -5.10
CA THR A 685 13.89 -4.03 -6.46
C THR A 685 14.42 -5.46 -6.49
N SER A 686 13.52 -6.42 -6.61
CA SER A 686 13.87 -7.85 -6.78
C SER A 686 14.73 -8.16 -8.02
N HIS A 687 15.01 -7.16 -8.88
CA HIS A 687 15.73 -7.33 -10.14
C HIS A 687 16.88 -6.33 -10.40
N ALA A 688 17.41 -5.64 -9.39
CA ALA A 688 18.60 -4.78 -9.57
C ALA A 688 19.84 -5.35 -8.84
N LEU A 689 20.14 -6.63 -9.09
CA LEU A 689 21.38 -7.28 -8.62
C LEU A 689 22.64 -6.82 -9.37
N ASP A 690 22.50 -5.96 -10.39
CA ASP A 690 23.61 -5.36 -11.16
C ASP A 690 23.82 -3.86 -10.86
N ALA A 691 23.38 -3.37 -9.69
CA ALA A 691 23.55 -1.97 -9.31
C ALA A 691 25.04 -1.66 -9.05
N GLY A 692 25.62 -0.79 -9.87
CA GLY A 692 27.02 -0.37 -9.80
C GLY A 692 27.46 0.09 -8.41
N SER A 693 28.69 -0.28 -8.06
CA SER A 693 29.36 -0.07 -6.76
C SER A 693 29.86 1.37 -6.52
N THR A 694 29.33 2.36 -7.24
CA THR A 694 29.87 3.72 -7.22
C THR A 694 28.78 4.74 -6.94
N LEU A 695 28.99 5.54 -5.89
CA LEU A 695 28.19 6.73 -5.59
C LEU A 695 28.94 7.97 -6.10
N GLY A 696 28.28 8.87 -6.83
CA GLY A 696 28.95 10.05 -7.38
C GLY A 696 28.11 11.32 -7.31
N GLY A 697 28.77 12.47 -7.20
CA GLY A 697 28.14 13.79 -7.18
C GLY A 697 28.41 14.57 -8.45
N TYR A 698 27.37 15.18 -9.02
CA TYR A 698 27.42 15.95 -10.26
C TYR A 698 26.84 17.35 -10.08
N GLN A 699 27.42 18.33 -10.76
CA GLN A 699 26.96 19.71 -10.75
C GLN A 699 26.49 20.13 -12.15
N PRO A 700 25.37 20.85 -12.30
CA PRO A 700 24.92 21.35 -13.60
C PRO A 700 25.87 22.44 -14.12
N VAL A 701 26.13 22.43 -15.42
CA VAL A 701 26.87 23.49 -16.11
C VAL A 701 25.96 24.09 -17.18
N VAL A 702 25.60 25.36 -17.04
CA VAL A 702 24.74 26.07 -18.00
C VAL A 702 25.59 27.06 -18.79
N THR A 703 26.07 26.64 -19.96
CA THR A 703 26.81 27.50 -20.91
C THR A 703 25.90 28.17 -21.93
N ASP A 704 24.84 27.47 -22.35
CA ASP A 704 23.90 27.93 -23.37
C ASP A 704 22.46 27.82 -22.86
N LEU A 705 21.73 28.95 -22.90
CA LEU A 705 20.34 29.04 -22.50
C LEU A 705 19.37 28.52 -23.58
N THR A 706 19.87 28.14 -24.76
CA THR A 706 19.08 27.56 -25.85
C THR A 706 19.20 26.04 -25.94
N SER A 707 20.24 25.45 -25.35
CA SER A 707 20.40 23.99 -25.30
C SER A 707 19.27 23.32 -24.53
N THR A 708 18.79 22.20 -25.08
CA THR A 708 17.74 21.37 -24.47
C THR A 708 18.28 20.44 -23.39
N ASP A 709 19.58 20.14 -23.44
CA ASP A 709 20.32 19.32 -22.48
C ASP A 709 21.37 20.15 -21.78
N LEU A 710 21.47 19.98 -20.46
CA LEU A 710 22.50 20.63 -19.67
C LEU A 710 23.64 19.62 -19.37
N PRO A 711 24.90 19.95 -19.73
CA PRO A 711 26.04 19.14 -19.32
C PRO A 711 26.21 19.19 -17.80
N THR A 712 26.85 18.16 -17.23
CA THR A 712 27.27 18.18 -15.84
C THR A 712 28.78 18.07 -15.69
N LEU A 713 29.28 18.55 -14.56
CA LEU A 713 30.63 18.32 -14.08
C LEU A 713 30.59 17.27 -12.98
N GLY A 714 31.36 16.19 -13.11
CA GLY A 714 31.56 15.22 -12.03
C GLY A 714 32.44 15.83 -10.94
N LEU A 715 31.89 15.99 -9.72
CA LEU A 715 32.58 16.60 -8.60
C LEU A 715 33.40 15.57 -7.81
N TRP A 716 32.79 14.44 -7.50
CA TRP A 716 33.40 13.41 -6.68
C TRP A 716 32.78 12.04 -6.99
N THR A 717 33.51 10.98 -6.64
CA THR A 717 33.05 9.60 -6.73
C THR A 717 33.58 8.85 -5.52
N LEU A 718 32.71 8.09 -4.86
CA LEU A 718 33.05 7.21 -3.75
C LEU A 718 33.28 5.79 -4.33
N PRO A 719 34.54 5.33 -4.39
CA PRO A 719 34.83 3.96 -4.79
C PRO A 719 34.50 3.00 -3.65
N LEU A 720 33.60 2.05 -3.88
CA LEU A 720 33.41 0.90 -2.99
C LEU A 720 34.25 -0.29 -3.47
N ALA A 721 34.57 -1.21 -2.56
CA ALA A 721 35.26 -2.44 -2.94
C ALA A 721 34.39 -3.26 -3.92
N THR A 722 35.02 -4.06 -4.77
CA THR A 722 34.32 -4.85 -5.81
C THR A 722 33.36 -5.90 -5.22
N ASP A 723 33.58 -6.31 -3.98
CA ASP A 723 32.77 -7.26 -3.22
C ASP A 723 31.85 -6.59 -2.18
N GLU A 724 31.86 -5.26 -2.10
CA GLU A 724 31.01 -4.45 -1.22
C GLU A 724 29.81 -3.90 -2.00
N ARG A 725 28.60 -4.16 -1.51
CA ARG A 725 27.35 -3.80 -2.17
C ARG A 725 26.53 -2.85 -1.34
N ILE A 726 25.94 -1.81 -1.94
CA ILE A 726 25.01 -0.90 -1.27
C ILE A 726 23.68 -1.64 -1.03
N VAL A 727 23.19 -1.62 0.21
CA VAL A 727 21.94 -2.29 0.61
C VAL A 727 20.85 -1.28 0.97
N ALA A 728 21.22 -0.18 1.64
CA ALA A 728 20.29 0.90 1.98
C ALA A 728 20.96 2.28 1.89
N VAL A 729 20.21 3.28 1.45
CA VAL A 729 20.64 4.69 1.38
C VAL A 729 19.54 5.54 1.99
N GLN A 730 19.89 6.43 2.91
CA GLN A 730 18.94 7.29 3.60
C GLN A 730 19.50 8.72 3.77
N PRO A 731 18.86 9.75 3.18
CA PRO A 731 19.11 11.13 3.54
C PRO A 731 18.77 11.37 5.03
N VAL A 732 19.67 12.01 5.77
CA VAL A 732 19.50 12.22 7.22
C VAL A 732 18.64 13.45 7.51
N SER A 733 18.67 14.47 6.66
CA SER A 733 17.97 15.73 6.89
C SER A 733 17.33 16.27 5.61
N THR A 734 16.14 15.79 5.27
CA THR A 734 15.31 16.37 4.20
C THR A 734 14.08 17.05 4.79
N ASN A 735 14.02 18.38 4.64
CA ASN A 735 12.86 19.25 4.89
C ASN A 735 12.20 19.24 6.29
N ALA A 736 12.79 18.58 7.29
CA ALA A 736 12.30 18.64 8.66
C ALA A 736 12.68 19.98 9.32
N ALA A 737 11.70 20.71 9.85
CA ALA A 737 11.95 21.93 10.61
C ALA A 737 12.74 21.61 11.89
N VAL A 738 13.71 22.47 12.22
CA VAL A 738 14.60 22.30 13.37
C VAL A 738 14.34 23.42 14.36
N ALA A 739 13.72 23.10 15.51
CA ALA A 739 13.40 24.12 16.51
C ALA A 739 14.62 24.63 17.30
N SER A 740 15.62 23.76 17.53
CA SER A 740 16.79 24.06 18.36
C SER A 740 18.10 23.70 17.66
N LEU A 741 19.04 24.66 17.63
CA LEU A 741 20.37 24.50 17.03
C LEU A 741 21.35 23.71 17.91
N GLY A 742 21.04 23.56 19.20
CA GLY A 742 21.90 22.90 20.17
C GLY A 742 21.08 22.34 21.32
N ARG A 743 21.67 21.40 22.04
CA ARG A 743 21.10 20.80 23.25
C ARG A 743 21.74 21.44 24.47
N VAL A 744 20.92 21.92 25.39
CA VAL A 744 21.40 22.48 26.67
C VAL A 744 21.73 21.33 27.61
N LEU A 745 22.90 21.37 28.23
CA LEU A 745 23.40 20.40 29.20
C LEU A 745 23.00 20.80 30.63
N GLY A 746 23.11 19.88 31.59
CA GLY A 746 22.70 20.13 32.99
C GLY A 746 23.40 21.33 33.64
N ASN A 747 24.64 21.58 33.24
CA ASN A 747 25.46 22.72 33.67
C ASN A 747 25.21 24.01 32.85
N ARG A 748 24.16 24.07 32.02
CA ARG A 748 23.77 25.18 31.13
C ARG A 748 24.68 25.45 29.94
N SER A 749 25.73 24.66 29.74
CA SER A 749 26.51 24.69 28.50
C SER A 749 25.69 24.08 27.35
N VAL A 750 26.05 24.39 26.11
CA VAL A 750 25.30 24.00 24.92
C VAL A 750 26.13 23.11 24.01
N LEU A 751 25.60 21.94 23.69
CA LEU A 751 26.17 21.06 22.67
C LEU A 751 25.48 21.33 21.33
N TYR A 752 26.19 21.99 20.41
CA TYR A 752 25.64 22.37 19.12
C TYR A 752 25.48 21.16 18.19
N LYS A 753 24.28 21.03 17.60
CA LYS A 753 23.95 19.97 16.66
C LYS A 753 24.69 20.18 15.34
N TYR A 754 25.18 19.10 14.74
CA TYR A 754 25.69 19.15 13.38
C TYR A 754 24.52 19.04 12.39
N LEU A 755 24.12 20.19 11.83
CA LEU A 755 22.96 20.31 10.94
C LEU A 755 23.45 20.53 9.51
N ASN A 756 23.63 19.43 8.78
CA ASN A 756 23.98 19.46 7.36
C ASN A 756 22.87 18.80 6.54
N PRO A 757 22.17 19.54 5.65
CA PRO A 757 21.10 18.98 4.81
C PRO A 757 21.61 18.01 3.75
N GLY A 758 22.90 18.05 3.42
CA GLY A 758 23.55 17.17 2.44
C GLY A 758 23.99 15.82 2.99
N VAL A 759 23.75 15.48 4.27
CA VAL A 759 24.20 14.21 4.84
C VAL A 759 23.35 13.05 4.33
N VAL A 760 24.03 12.06 3.76
CA VAL A 760 23.44 10.81 3.30
C VAL A 760 24.12 9.66 4.03
N ALA A 761 23.32 8.80 4.64
CA ALA A 761 23.77 7.54 5.23
C ALA A 761 23.70 6.44 4.17
N VAL A 762 24.81 5.71 4.00
CA VAL A 762 24.94 4.61 3.04
C VAL A 762 25.34 3.36 3.81
N ALA A 763 24.48 2.35 3.79
CA ALA A 763 24.76 1.03 4.35
C ALA A 763 25.17 0.07 3.24
N THR A 764 26.23 -0.67 3.50
CA THR A 764 26.84 -1.61 2.57
C THR A 764 27.02 -2.96 3.23
N MET A 765 26.97 -4.03 2.45
CA MET A 765 27.27 -5.38 2.91
C MET A 765 28.34 -6.02 2.05
N ARG A 766 29.19 -6.79 2.71
CA ARG A 766 30.20 -7.64 2.10
C ARG A 766 30.08 -9.05 2.69
N SER A 767 30.12 -10.07 1.83
CA SER A 767 30.20 -11.46 2.28
C SER A 767 31.66 -11.85 2.54
N VAL A 768 31.90 -12.55 3.64
CA VAL A 768 33.21 -13.11 4.03
C VAL A 768 33.01 -14.59 4.33
N THR A 769 33.51 -15.43 3.43
CA THR A 769 33.52 -16.88 3.63
C THR A 769 34.72 -17.26 4.48
N GLU A 770 34.47 -17.84 5.65
CA GLU A 770 35.53 -18.28 6.55
C GLU A 770 36.12 -19.62 6.05
N GLN A 771 37.42 -19.62 5.75
CA GLN A 771 38.10 -20.75 5.08
C GLN A 771 38.17 -22.05 5.91
N GLN A 772 37.90 -21.99 7.22
CA GLN A 772 38.03 -23.13 8.14
C GLN A 772 36.69 -23.82 8.45
N THR A 773 35.56 -23.10 8.38
CA THR A 773 34.22 -23.60 8.75
C THR A 773 33.27 -23.70 7.56
N GLY A 774 33.55 -23.00 6.45
CA GLY A 774 32.67 -22.93 5.28
C GLY A 774 31.42 -22.06 5.48
N GLU A 775 31.24 -21.47 6.67
CA GLU A 775 30.15 -20.53 6.95
C GLU A 775 30.46 -19.14 6.36
N SER A 776 29.45 -18.54 5.73
CA SER A 776 29.56 -17.18 5.17
C SER A 776 29.02 -16.17 6.17
N THR A 777 29.91 -15.39 6.76
CA THR A 777 29.53 -14.25 7.61
C THR A 777 29.52 -12.98 6.79
N GLY A 778 28.71 -12.00 7.19
CA GLY A 778 28.68 -10.68 6.55
C GLY A 778 29.44 -9.63 7.36
N ILE A 779 29.89 -8.59 6.67
CA ILE A 779 30.36 -7.33 7.24
C ILE A 779 29.41 -6.21 6.78
N LEU A 780 28.88 -5.44 7.73
CA LEU A 780 28.07 -4.25 7.47
C LEU A 780 28.92 -2.99 7.61
N GLY A 781 29.05 -2.21 6.54
CA GLY A 781 29.69 -0.89 6.55
C GLY A 781 28.64 0.22 6.48
N LEU A 782 28.63 1.12 7.48
CA LEU A 782 27.85 2.35 7.46
C LEU A 782 28.76 3.54 7.17
N TYR A 783 28.43 4.30 6.12
CA TYR A 783 29.14 5.50 5.70
C TYR A 783 28.22 6.71 5.78
N LEU A 784 28.60 7.74 6.55
CA LEU A 784 27.95 9.05 6.47
C LEU A 784 28.76 9.91 5.49
N VAL A 785 28.14 10.25 4.36
CA VAL A 785 28.78 11.00 3.27
C VAL A 785 28.03 12.32 3.09
N ASP A 786 28.77 13.39 2.87
CA ASP A 786 28.20 14.67 2.43
C ASP A 786 27.97 14.62 0.91
N ALA A 787 26.71 14.65 0.48
CA ALA A 787 26.31 14.55 -0.92
C ALA A 787 26.81 15.73 -1.78
N VAL A 788 27.14 16.87 -1.17
CA VAL A 788 27.66 18.03 -1.89
C VAL A 788 29.16 17.90 -2.13
N SER A 789 29.94 17.70 -1.06
CA SER A 789 31.41 17.69 -1.12
C SER A 789 32.02 16.31 -1.41
N GLY A 790 31.27 15.23 -1.19
CA GLY A 790 31.78 13.86 -1.23
C GLY A 790 32.60 13.47 0.00
N ALA A 791 32.68 14.33 1.02
CA ALA A 791 33.46 14.07 2.21
C ALA A 791 32.86 12.92 3.04
N LEU A 792 33.69 11.96 3.41
CA LEU A 792 33.34 10.94 4.41
C LEU A 792 33.35 11.56 5.81
N LEU A 793 32.17 11.74 6.39
CA LEU A 793 31.97 12.35 7.70
C LEU A 793 32.18 11.37 8.85
N HIS A 794 31.67 10.14 8.69
CA HIS A 794 31.78 9.08 9.69
C HIS A 794 31.72 7.70 9.03
N ARG A 795 32.37 6.71 9.63
CA ARG A 795 32.35 5.31 9.19
C ARG A 795 32.22 4.39 10.41
N ALA A 796 31.28 3.45 10.34
CA ALA A 796 31.14 2.37 11.31
C ALA A 796 31.15 1.01 10.58
N ILE A 797 31.77 0.00 11.17
CA ILE A 797 31.90 -1.35 10.59
C ILE A 797 31.44 -2.36 11.64
N HIS A 798 30.54 -3.25 11.27
CA HIS A 798 30.07 -4.35 12.11
C HIS A 798 30.43 -5.69 11.47
N HIS A 799 31.02 -6.58 12.27
CA HIS A 799 31.43 -7.93 11.87
C HIS A 799 30.43 -8.97 12.37
N GLY A 800 30.36 -10.13 11.70
CA GLY A 800 29.52 -11.24 12.17
C GLY A 800 28.02 -11.00 11.97
N ILE A 801 27.63 -10.32 10.90
CA ILE A 801 26.21 -10.15 10.55
C ILE A 801 25.73 -11.29 9.64
N ALA A 802 24.44 -11.60 9.63
CA ALA A 802 23.90 -12.52 8.62
C ALA A 802 23.92 -11.85 7.24
N PHE A 803 24.56 -12.50 6.27
CA PHE A 803 24.53 -12.04 4.87
C PHE A 803 23.29 -12.60 4.16
N ASP A 804 22.11 -12.14 4.61
CA ASP A 804 20.84 -12.46 3.96
C ASP A 804 19.93 -11.21 3.95
N PRO A 805 20.06 -10.34 2.93
CA PRO A 805 19.26 -9.12 2.86
C PRO A 805 17.76 -9.39 2.64
N ALA A 806 17.36 -10.61 2.26
CA ALA A 806 15.95 -10.95 2.05
C ALA A 806 15.24 -11.22 3.39
N HIS A 807 15.89 -11.96 4.31
CA HIS A 807 15.31 -12.26 5.63
C HIS A 807 15.71 -11.24 6.70
N HIS A 808 16.90 -10.65 6.59
CA HIS A 808 17.45 -9.69 7.56
C HIS A 808 17.86 -8.36 6.87
N PRO A 809 16.90 -7.58 6.36
CA PRO A 809 17.17 -6.27 5.77
C PRO A 809 17.74 -5.27 6.79
N VAL A 810 18.52 -4.32 6.28
CA VAL A 810 19.03 -3.19 7.08
C VAL A 810 18.13 -1.99 6.84
N HIS A 811 17.57 -1.47 7.94
CA HIS A 811 16.75 -0.28 7.91
C HIS A 811 17.50 0.92 8.49
N LEU A 812 17.42 2.06 7.81
CA LEU A 812 18.03 3.32 8.21
C LEU A 812 16.93 4.37 8.35
N VAL A 813 16.98 5.19 9.40
CA VAL A 813 16.13 6.37 9.51
C VAL A 813 16.87 7.50 10.18
N GLY A 814 16.91 8.67 9.55
CA GLY A 814 17.63 9.83 10.04
C GLY A 814 16.72 11.05 10.10
N CYS A 815 16.99 11.92 11.07
CA CYS A 815 16.30 13.19 11.17
C CYS A 815 17.19 14.21 11.89
N GLU A 816 17.17 15.48 11.44
CA GLU A 816 17.99 16.55 12.02
C GLU A 816 19.49 16.22 12.03
N ASN A 817 20.00 15.78 13.19
CA ASN A 817 21.41 15.58 13.49
C ASN A 817 21.67 14.14 13.96
N TRP A 818 20.71 13.23 13.82
CA TRP A 818 20.81 11.88 14.33
C TRP A 818 20.34 10.86 13.30
N LEU A 819 20.86 9.64 13.45
CA LEU A 819 20.54 8.49 12.62
C LEU A 819 20.29 7.29 13.54
N VAL A 820 19.28 6.50 13.21
CA VAL A 820 18.99 5.22 13.83
C VAL A 820 19.00 4.17 12.73
N TYR A 821 19.63 3.03 12.99
CA TYR A 821 19.60 1.91 12.08
C TYR A 821 19.49 0.58 12.80
N GLN A 822 18.93 -0.42 12.12
CA GLN A 822 18.81 -1.77 12.64
C GLN A 822 19.43 -2.79 11.69
N TYR A 823 20.09 -3.79 12.26
CA TYR A 823 20.60 -4.96 11.54
C TYR A 823 20.52 -6.22 12.42
N TRP A 824 20.70 -7.40 11.82
CA TRP A 824 20.78 -8.66 12.54
C TRP A 824 22.23 -9.06 12.83
N SER A 825 22.54 -9.31 14.09
CA SER A 825 23.82 -9.84 14.55
C SER A 825 23.73 -11.36 14.72
N SER A 826 24.70 -12.11 14.17
CA SER A 826 24.83 -13.56 14.39
C SER A 826 25.79 -13.83 15.56
N ALA A 827 25.42 -14.75 16.47
CA ALA A 827 26.24 -15.07 17.64
C ALA A 827 27.55 -15.77 17.23
N GLY A 828 28.66 -15.45 17.90
CA GLY A 828 29.92 -16.19 17.78
C GLY A 828 31.14 -15.40 17.25
N HIS A 829 30.95 -14.22 16.68
CA HIS A 829 32.03 -13.46 16.02
C HIS A 829 32.27 -12.04 16.58
N GLY A 830 31.63 -11.66 17.70
CA GLY A 830 31.82 -10.37 18.35
C GLY A 830 33.03 -10.31 19.28
N SER A 831 33.68 -9.15 19.38
CA SER A 831 34.70 -8.87 20.41
C SER A 831 34.10 -9.00 21.81
N ALA A 832 34.78 -9.73 22.71
CA ALA A 832 34.37 -9.98 24.11
C ALA A 832 34.18 -8.71 24.98
N SER A 833 34.43 -7.52 24.43
CA SER A 833 34.37 -6.23 25.13
C SER A 833 32.98 -5.57 25.15
N SER A 834 31.96 -6.10 24.46
CA SER A 834 30.59 -5.57 24.50
C SER A 834 29.53 -6.69 24.60
N PRO A 835 28.66 -6.70 25.63
CA PRO A 835 27.65 -7.75 25.80
C PRO A 835 26.61 -7.78 24.67
N VAL A 836 26.38 -6.66 23.97
CA VAL A 836 25.49 -6.58 22.81
C VAL A 836 26.10 -7.26 21.57
N ALA A 837 27.42 -7.27 21.45
CA ALA A 837 28.12 -7.91 20.33
C ALA A 837 28.22 -9.45 20.47
N ALA A 838 27.95 -9.98 21.67
CA ALA A 838 28.05 -11.40 21.96
C ALA A 838 26.72 -12.18 21.75
N ALA A 839 25.59 -11.48 21.65
CA ALA A 839 24.27 -12.09 21.50
C ALA A 839 23.80 -12.07 20.03
N SER A 840 23.13 -13.15 19.60
CA SER A 840 22.38 -13.17 18.35
C SER A 840 21.06 -12.41 18.53
N GLY A 841 20.74 -11.51 17.60
CA GLY A 841 19.50 -10.74 17.70
C GLY A 841 19.48 -9.51 16.80
N TYR A 842 18.34 -8.81 16.79
CA TYR A 842 18.22 -7.51 16.13
C TYR A 842 18.86 -6.43 16.99
N VAL A 843 19.86 -5.76 16.42
CA VAL A 843 20.60 -4.68 17.06
C VAL A 843 20.19 -3.36 16.41
N THR A 844 19.68 -2.44 17.23
CA THR A 844 19.34 -1.07 16.84
C THR A 844 20.42 -0.13 17.35
N VAL A 845 21.08 0.61 16.46
CA VAL A 845 22.14 1.56 16.82
C VAL A 845 21.63 2.98 16.58
N ALA A 846 21.82 3.85 17.57
CA ALA A 846 21.55 5.28 17.47
C ALA A 846 22.87 6.06 17.42
N LEU A 847 22.96 7.06 16.55
CA LEU A 847 24.07 8.01 16.48
C LEU A 847 23.56 9.45 16.53
N ASP A 848 24.28 10.28 17.27
CA ASP A 848 24.10 11.73 17.32
C ASP A 848 25.33 12.45 16.78
N LEU A 849 25.08 13.43 15.92
CA LEU A 849 26.08 14.26 15.26
C LEU A 849 26.10 15.64 15.93
N TYR A 850 27.23 16.00 16.52
CA TYR A 850 27.48 17.31 17.13
C TYR A 850 28.63 18.02 16.42
N THR A 851 28.70 19.34 16.51
CA THR A 851 29.79 20.11 15.87
C THR A 851 31.14 19.84 16.52
N SER A 852 31.15 19.53 17.81
CA SER A 852 32.35 19.28 18.62
C SER A 852 32.03 18.40 19.82
N ALA A 853 33.05 17.79 20.41
CA ALA A 853 32.95 17.08 21.68
C ALA A 853 32.87 18.03 22.88
N THR A 854 33.47 19.22 22.76
CA THR A 854 33.48 20.22 23.84
C THR A 854 32.21 21.07 23.80
N PRO A 855 31.50 21.23 24.92
CA PRO A 855 30.35 22.15 25.01
C PRO A 855 30.73 23.59 24.65
N ASP A 856 29.74 24.40 24.25
CA ASP A 856 29.83 25.82 23.87
C ASP A 856 30.76 26.15 22.69
N THR A 857 31.19 25.14 21.94
CA THR A 857 32.00 25.34 20.73
C THR A 857 31.16 25.24 19.47
N ARG A 858 30.87 26.40 18.87
CA ARG A 858 30.18 26.49 17.57
C ARG A 858 31.19 26.33 16.44
N GLY A 859 30.73 25.79 15.31
CA GLY A 859 31.50 25.79 14.06
C GLY A 859 31.92 27.21 13.63
N PRO A 860 32.95 27.34 12.77
CA PRO A 860 33.62 28.61 12.49
C PRO A 860 32.75 29.66 11.75
N ALA A 861 31.66 29.24 11.10
CA ALA A 861 30.83 30.11 10.27
C ALA A 861 29.38 30.22 10.77
N SER A 862 28.76 31.38 10.55
CA SER A 862 27.34 31.63 10.84
C SER A 862 26.40 30.96 9.84
N VAL A 863 26.89 30.71 8.61
CA VAL A 863 26.19 30.00 7.54
C VAL A 863 26.88 28.66 7.28
N PHE A 864 26.11 27.58 7.28
CA PHE A 864 26.61 26.25 6.98
C PHE A 864 26.97 26.13 5.49
N SER A 865 28.13 25.55 5.20
CA SER A 865 28.52 25.16 3.84
C SER A 865 29.31 23.85 3.90
N SER A 866 28.90 22.88 3.09
CA SER A 866 29.56 21.58 2.92
C SER A 866 31.06 21.69 2.59
N TRP A 867 31.46 22.78 1.91
CA TRP A 867 32.85 23.01 1.50
C TRP A 867 33.79 23.47 2.62
N GLN A 868 33.27 23.76 3.82
CA GLN A 868 34.09 24.13 4.98
C GLN A 868 34.84 22.94 5.58
N GLY A 869 34.49 21.71 5.21
CA GLY A 869 35.18 20.50 5.70
C GLY A 869 34.98 20.20 7.18
N LEU A 870 33.94 20.75 7.82
CA LEU A 870 33.62 20.48 9.22
C LEU A 870 33.16 19.02 9.39
N ARG A 871 33.92 18.25 10.20
CA ARG A 871 33.57 16.87 10.54
C ARG A 871 32.79 16.83 11.86
N PRO A 872 31.68 16.08 11.93
CA PRO A 872 30.91 15.96 13.16
C PRO A 872 31.67 15.14 14.22
N HIS A 873 31.49 15.50 15.48
CA HIS A 873 31.70 14.61 16.61
C HIS A 873 30.51 13.66 16.72
N VAL A 874 30.76 12.37 16.60
CA VAL A 874 29.72 11.33 16.58
C VAL A 874 29.72 10.58 17.90
N ILE A 875 28.55 10.55 18.56
CA ILE A 875 28.29 9.71 19.73
C ILE A 875 27.36 8.60 19.29
N SER A 876 27.64 7.35 19.64
CA SER A 876 26.81 6.22 19.23
C SER A 876 26.63 5.21 20.34
N GLN A 877 25.48 4.54 20.33
CA GLN A 877 25.15 3.48 21.29
C GLN A 877 24.23 2.45 20.64
N ALA A 878 24.46 1.18 20.98
CA ALA A 878 23.69 0.05 20.45
C ALA A 878 22.66 -0.43 21.48
N PHE A 879 21.52 -0.91 20.99
CA PHE A 879 20.41 -1.45 21.76
C PHE A 879 19.94 -2.76 21.11
N MET A 880 19.32 -3.64 21.87
CA MET A 880 18.74 -4.89 21.39
C MET A 880 17.22 -4.75 21.35
N LEU A 881 16.64 -5.18 20.23
CA LEU A 881 15.20 -5.32 20.06
C LEU A 881 14.87 -6.81 19.88
N PRO A 882 13.90 -7.37 20.61
CA PRO A 882 13.58 -8.81 20.54
C PRO A 882 12.88 -9.22 19.23
N GLU A 883 12.48 -8.26 18.40
CA GLU A 883 11.67 -8.49 17.20
C GLU A 883 12.27 -7.77 15.99
N GLN A 884 12.03 -8.33 14.80
CA GLN A 884 12.42 -7.72 13.53
C GLN A 884 11.61 -6.46 13.25
N VAL A 885 12.28 -5.40 12.79
CA VAL A 885 11.62 -4.25 12.16
C VAL A 885 11.50 -4.49 10.66
N THR A 886 10.31 -4.25 10.09
CA THR A 886 10.06 -4.31 8.64
C THR A 886 10.12 -2.92 7.99
N ALA A 887 9.84 -1.86 8.75
CA ALA A 887 9.95 -0.48 8.30
C ALA A 887 10.25 0.47 9.47
N LEU A 888 11.03 1.53 9.20
CA LEU A 888 11.32 2.61 10.15
C LEU A 888 10.78 3.94 9.61
N GLY A 889 10.24 4.76 10.51
CA GLY A 889 9.80 6.12 10.23
C GLY A 889 10.05 7.04 11.41
N VAL A 890 9.88 8.35 11.21
CA VAL A 890 10.00 9.36 12.27
C VAL A 890 8.82 10.30 12.21
N THR A 891 8.28 10.67 13.37
CA THR A 891 7.21 11.67 13.45
C THR A 891 7.72 13.06 13.07
N THR A 892 7.02 13.74 12.17
CA THR A 892 7.32 15.11 11.76
C THR A 892 6.23 16.07 12.21
N THR A 893 6.64 17.23 12.72
CA THR A 893 5.75 18.32 13.14
C THR A 893 6.16 19.61 12.44
N ARG A 894 5.25 20.59 12.42
CA ARG A 894 5.38 21.79 11.61
C ARG A 894 6.68 22.57 11.83
N ASN A 895 7.11 22.72 13.07
CA ASN A 895 8.31 23.49 13.46
C ASN A 895 9.37 22.60 14.13
N GLY A 896 9.11 21.31 14.33
CA GLY A 896 10.03 20.38 15.00
C GLY A 896 10.25 20.68 16.48
N VAL A 897 9.25 21.26 17.17
CA VAL A 897 9.30 21.58 18.60
C VAL A 897 8.92 20.38 19.45
N ALA A 898 7.89 19.63 19.04
CA ALA A 898 7.50 18.42 19.74
C ALA A 898 8.63 17.38 19.69
N ILE A 899 8.75 16.58 20.76
CA ILE A 899 9.69 15.46 20.82
C ILE A 899 9.40 14.52 19.66
N ARG A 900 10.43 14.05 18.96
CA ARG A 900 10.25 13.07 17.88
C ARG A 900 10.18 11.66 18.43
N GLU A 901 9.34 10.84 17.82
CA GLU A 901 9.30 9.40 18.03
C GLU A 901 9.89 8.69 16.81
N VAL A 902 10.61 7.60 17.07
CA VAL A 902 11.01 6.63 16.04
C VAL A 902 9.88 5.61 15.93
N VAL A 903 9.16 5.63 14.82
CA VAL A 903 8.07 4.71 14.54
C VAL A 903 8.66 3.45 13.91
N MET A 904 8.36 2.29 14.48
CA MET A 904 8.84 0.99 14.03
C MET A 904 7.64 0.11 13.69
N ALA A 905 7.62 -0.45 12.48
CA ALA A 905 6.72 -1.55 12.13
C ALA A 905 7.44 -2.86 12.41
N LEU A 906 6.84 -3.72 13.23
CA LEU A 906 7.44 -4.99 13.63
C LEU A 906 6.88 -6.16 12.79
N ALA A 907 7.63 -7.25 12.66
CA ALA A 907 7.21 -8.43 11.88
C ALA A 907 5.92 -9.10 12.40
N SER A 908 5.55 -8.92 13.66
CA SER A 908 4.25 -9.33 14.22
C SER A 908 3.06 -8.55 13.66
N GLY A 909 3.31 -7.46 12.92
CA GLY A 909 2.30 -6.54 12.40
C GLY A 909 1.89 -5.43 13.39
N ARG A 910 2.69 -5.21 14.45
CA ARG A 910 2.48 -4.11 15.40
C ARG A 910 3.26 -2.88 14.97
N ILE A 911 2.64 -1.70 15.11
CA ILE A 911 3.31 -0.42 14.91
C ILE A 911 3.57 0.22 16.27
N VAL A 912 4.83 0.54 16.55
CA VAL A 912 5.28 1.07 17.84
C VAL A 912 5.96 2.43 17.66
N GLY A 913 5.54 3.43 18.41
CA GLY A 913 6.18 4.75 18.47
C GLY A 913 7.13 4.82 19.66
N LEU A 914 8.44 4.74 19.43
CA LEU A 914 9.44 4.77 20.50
C LEU A 914 9.91 6.21 20.75
N PRO A 915 9.76 6.76 21.97
CA PRO A 915 10.29 8.07 22.31
C PRO A 915 11.79 8.16 22.10
N ARG A 916 12.26 9.22 21.44
CA ARG A 916 13.68 9.41 21.12
C ARG A 916 14.60 9.41 22.35
N VAL A 917 14.10 9.75 23.54
CA VAL A 917 14.87 9.72 24.81
C VAL A 917 15.40 8.32 25.14
N LEU A 918 14.70 7.25 24.74
CA LEU A 918 15.14 5.87 24.97
C LEU A 918 16.33 5.48 24.06
N LEU A 919 16.39 6.07 22.86
CA LEU A 919 17.46 5.86 21.89
C LEU A 919 18.56 6.94 21.98
N ASP A 920 18.70 7.58 23.15
CA ASP A 920 19.75 8.57 23.36
C ASP A 920 21.12 7.90 23.58
N PRO A 921 22.11 8.13 22.71
CA PRO A 921 23.42 7.51 22.83
C PRO A 921 24.28 8.10 23.96
N ARG A 922 23.79 9.14 24.66
CA ARG A 922 24.45 9.73 25.84
C ARG A 922 24.04 9.08 27.15
N ARG A 923 23.20 8.03 27.12
CA ARG A 923 22.75 7.33 28.34
C ARG A 923 23.95 6.69 29.05
N PRO A 924 24.21 7.05 30.33
CA PRO A 924 25.38 6.57 31.05
C PRO A 924 25.26 5.07 31.41
N LEU A 925 26.38 4.35 31.39
CA LEU A 925 26.43 2.93 31.81
C LEU A 925 26.16 2.76 33.32
N ALA A 926 26.65 3.71 34.12
CA ALA A 926 26.39 3.82 35.54
C ALA A 926 25.13 4.66 35.82
N ASP A 927 24.76 4.79 37.10
CA ASP A 927 23.67 5.67 37.48
C ASP A 927 23.98 7.13 37.06
N PRO A 928 22.98 7.87 36.55
CA PRO A 928 23.20 9.21 36.01
C PRO A 928 23.66 10.18 37.10
N THR A 929 24.61 11.05 36.75
CA THR A 929 25.02 12.17 37.60
C THR A 929 23.87 13.19 37.75
N GLU A 930 23.97 14.10 38.73
CA GLU A 930 22.94 15.14 38.92
C GLU A 930 22.74 16.00 37.67
N ASP A 931 23.82 16.40 37.00
CA ASP A 931 23.73 17.14 35.73
C ASP A 931 23.03 16.31 34.63
N GLN A 932 23.30 15.01 34.55
CA GLN A 932 22.65 14.12 33.58
C GLN A 932 21.17 13.91 33.91
N LYS A 933 20.81 13.84 35.19
CA LYS A 933 19.40 13.78 35.63
C LYS A 933 18.64 15.06 35.27
N LEU A 934 19.27 16.22 35.40
CA LEU A 934 18.69 17.51 34.98
C LEU A 934 18.42 17.55 33.46
N GLU A 935 19.21 16.84 32.67
CA GLU A 935 18.97 16.65 31.22
C GLU A 935 17.90 15.60 30.90
N GLY A 936 17.38 14.89 31.91
CA GLY A 936 16.43 13.78 31.73
C GLY A 936 17.08 12.49 31.23
N LEU A 937 18.40 12.33 31.35
CA LEU A 937 19.08 11.09 30.97
C LEU A 937 18.84 9.98 32.00
N MET A 938 18.52 8.81 31.50
CA MET A 938 18.36 7.58 32.29
C MET A 938 19.55 6.64 32.07
N ARG A 939 19.81 5.77 33.05
CA ARG A 939 20.84 4.72 32.93
C ARG A 939 20.62 3.92 31.65
N TYR A 940 21.71 3.58 30.97
CA TYR A 940 21.70 2.73 29.80
C TYR A 940 21.22 1.33 30.16
N ASP A 941 20.24 0.87 29.39
CA ASP A 941 19.78 -0.51 29.36
C ASP A 941 19.91 -0.98 27.92
N PRO A 942 20.71 -2.02 27.64
CA PRO A 942 20.87 -2.54 26.30
C PRO A 942 19.56 -3.09 25.74
N LEU A 943 18.64 -3.60 26.56
CA LEU A 943 17.37 -4.15 26.08
C LEU A 943 16.31 -3.06 26.01
N LEU A 944 15.70 -2.86 24.85
CA LEU A 944 14.58 -1.93 24.74
C LEU A 944 13.33 -2.49 25.42
N PRO A 945 12.66 -1.73 26.30
CA PRO A 945 11.50 -2.21 27.02
C PRO A 945 10.30 -2.40 26.08
N ASN A 946 9.61 -3.52 26.21
CA ASN A 946 8.35 -3.77 25.51
C ASN A 946 7.18 -3.20 26.31
N ASN A 947 6.76 -1.97 25.97
CA ASN A 947 5.61 -1.33 26.59
C ASN A 947 4.41 -1.30 25.62
N PRO A 948 3.31 -2.00 25.91
CA PRO A 948 2.11 -1.99 25.07
C PRO A 948 1.53 -0.59 24.82
N ARG A 949 1.74 0.37 25.73
CA ARG A 949 1.24 1.75 25.58
C ARG A 949 1.86 2.51 24.41
N TRP A 950 3.02 2.08 23.93
CA TRP A 950 3.67 2.68 22.76
C TRP A 950 3.20 2.05 21.45
N THR A 951 2.34 1.04 21.50
CA THR A 951 1.78 0.40 20.30
C THR A 951 0.69 1.28 19.72
N LEU A 952 1.04 2.02 18.67
CA LEU A 952 0.16 2.93 17.94
C LEU A 952 -0.98 2.19 17.24
N SER A 953 -0.76 0.94 16.81
CA SER A 953 -1.80 0.14 16.17
C SER A 953 -2.75 -0.56 17.16
N HIS A 954 -2.50 -0.47 18.47
CA HIS A 954 -3.32 -1.08 19.52
C HIS A 954 -3.63 -2.57 19.25
N TYR A 955 -4.86 -2.91 18.86
CA TYR A 955 -5.29 -4.27 18.48
C TYR A 955 -5.22 -4.55 16.97
N HIS A 956 -4.98 -3.53 16.14
CA HIS A 956 -4.82 -3.69 14.71
C HIS A 956 -3.47 -4.35 14.40
N GLN A 957 -3.54 -5.51 13.76
CA GLN A 957 -2.40 -6.19 13.17
C GLN A 957 -2.28 -5.77 11.70
N VAL A 958 -1.22 -5.03 11.38
CA VAL A 958 -0.95 -4.44 10.07
C VAL A 958 0.12 -5.27 9.38
N LEU A 959 -0.31 -6.11 8.44
CA LEU A 959 0.59 -7.08 7.81
C LEU A 959 1.37 -6.46 6.64
N GLY A 960 2.60 -6.94 6.44
CA GLY A 960 3.41 -6.64 5.26
C GLY A 960 3.75 -5.17 5.08
N VAL A 961 3.94 -4.39 6.16
CA VAL A 961 4.32 -2.98 6.09
C VAL A 961 5.68 -2.83 5.44
N GLN A 962 5.74 -2.08 4.34
CA GLN A 962 6.95 -1.81 3.57
C GLN A 962 7.53 -0.43 3.88
N SER A 963 6.67 0.54 4.21
CA SER A 963 7.10 1.91 4.48
C SER A 963 6.22 2.61 5.51
N LEU A 964 6.83 3.56 6.21
CA LEU A 964 6.19 4.42 7.21
C LEU A 964 6.44 5.87 6.83
N HIS A 965 5.36 6.62 6.65
CA HIS A 965 5.43 8.04 6.36
C HIS A 965 4.74 8.84 7.46
N SER A 966 5.27 10.03 7.72
CA SER A 966 4.59 11.00 8.57
C SER A 966 4.41 12.32 7.85
N ALA A 967 3.37 13.05 8.24
CA ALA A 967 3.14 14.41 7.80
C ALA A 967 2.81 15.32 8.99
N PRO A 968 3.30 16.57 8.99
CA PRO A 968 2.93 17.54 10.00
C PRO A 968 1.48 17.99 9.80
N ALA A 969 0.72 18.08 10.89
CA ALA A 969 -0.50 18.88 10.91
C ALA A 969 -0.15 20.37 11.01
N LYS A 970 -1.15 21.28 10.94
CA LYS A 970 -0.92 22.70 11.25
C LYS A 970 -0.69 22.93 12.75
N LEU A 971 -1.23 22.03 13.57
CA LEU A 971 -0.93 21.90 15.00
C LEU A 971 0.48 21.34 15.18
N GLU A 972 1.28 21.99 16.03
CA GLU A 972 2.65 21.57 16.33
C GLU A 972 2.66 20.27 17.13
N SER A 973 1.65 20.02 17.96
CA SER A 973 1.60 18.83 18.80
C SER A 973 1.17 17.56 18.06
N THR A 974 0.73 17.65 16.80
CA THR A 974 0.11 16.54 16.08
C THR A 974 0.91 16.17 14.82
N SER A 975 1.24 14.89 14.70
CA SER A 975 1.82 14.27 13.50
C SER A 975 0.86 13.21 12.97
N LEU A 976 0.67 13.18 11.65
CA LEU A 976 -0.09 12.13 10.98
C LEU A 976 0.87 11.00 10.63
N VAL A 977 0.53 9.75 10.92
CA VAL A 977 1.37 8.58 10.64
C VAL A 977 0.58 7.63 9.75
N LEU A 978 1.18 7.25 8.62
CA LEU A 978 0.63 6.30 7.68
C LEU A 978 1.65 5.18 7.45
N ALA A 979 1.21 3.95 7.70
CA ALA A 979 1.91 2.73 7.31
C ALA A 979 1.25 2.16 6.06
N TYR A 980 2.05 1.79 5.07
CA TYR A 980 1.56 1.09 3.89
C TYR A 980 2.46 -0.08 3.50
N GLY A 981 1.86 -1.05 2.81
CA GLY A 981 2.49 -2.27 2.34
C GLY A 981 1.42 -3.20 1.78
N LEU A 982 1.26 -4.39 2.35
CA LEU A 982 0.06 -5.20 2.10
C LEU A 982 -1.17 -4.51 2.72
N ASP A 983 -1.09 -4.09 3.98
CA ASP A 983 -2.13 -3.31 4.63
C ASP A 983 -1.84 -1.81 4.65
N LEU A 984 -2.91 -1.03 4.76
CA LEU A 984 -2.84 0.39 5.11
C LEU A 984 -3.29 0.59 6.55
N PHE A 985 -2.54 1.40 7.29
CA PHE A 985 -2.94 1.87 8.61
C PHE A 985 -2.60 3.34 8.77
N PHE A 986 -3.57 4.13 9.20
CA PHE A 986 -3.41 5.54 9.48
C PHE A 986 -3.75 5.84 10.92
N THR A 987 -2.99 6.74 11.55
CA THR A 987 -3.30 7.25 12.89
C THR A 987 -2.73 8.66 13.08
N ARG A 988 -3.15 9.32 14.15
CA ARG A 988 -2.64 10.62 14.59
C ARG A 988 -1.87 10.42 15.88
N VAL A 989 -0.64 10.93 15.92
CA VAL A 989 0.24 10.79 17.06
C VAL A 989 0.54 12.18 17.62
N SER A 990 0.51 12.28 18.95
CA SER A 990 0.95 13.47 19.67
C SER A 990 2.11 13.13 20.59
N PRO A 991 3.37 13.12 20.08
CA PRO A 991 4.53 12.62 20.81
C PRO A 991 4.81 13.29 22.16
N SER A 992 4.41 14.55 22.31
CA SER A 992 4.57 15.34 23.55
C SER A 992 3.23 15.63 24.25
N GLY A 993 2.17 14.91 23.86
CA GLY A 993 0.79 15.25 24.21
C GLY A 993 0.28 16.51 23.48
N THR A 994 -1.02 16.75 23.56
CA THR A 994 -1.69 17.88 22.88
C THR A 994 -1.56 19.17 23.70
N PHE A 995 -0.53 19.97 23.46
CA PHE A 995 -0.29 21.23 24.19
C PHE A 995 -0.87 22.49 23.52
N ASP A 996 -1.23 22.40 22.23
CA ASP A 996 -1.79 23.49 21.43
C ASP A 996 -3.29 23.31 21.14
N ARG A 997 -3.91 22.30 21.75
CA ARG A 997 -5.36 22.05 21.76
C ARG A 997 -5.84 21.96 23.19
N LEU A 998 -7.03 22.51 23.45
CA LEU A 998 -7.71 22.32 24.73
C LEU A 998 -8.00 20.84 24.94
N SER A 999 -7.77 20.32 26.15
CA SER A 999 -8.05 18.92 26.47
C SER A 999 -9.51 18.57 26.17
N GLU A 1000 -9.73 17.38 25.61
CA GLU A 1000 -11.10 16.92 25.32
C GLU A 1000 -11.93 16.73 26.59
N SER A 1001 -11.29 16.44 27.72
CA SER A 1001 -11.89 16.37 29.06
C SER A 1001 -12.17 17.73 29.72
N PHE A 1002 -11.97 18.85 29.02
CA PHE A 1002 -12.19 20.18 29.61
C PHE A 1002 -13.67 20.43 29.92
N SER A 1003 -14.00 20.65 31.20
CA SER A 1003 -15.37 20.85 31.66
C SER A 1003 -15.90 22.26 31.33
N LYS A 1004 -16.37 22.43 30.09
CA LYS A 1004 -17.08 23.65 29.63
C LYS A 1004 -18.29 24.00 30.50
N PRO A 1005 -19.14 23.04 30.96
CA PRO A 1005 -20.29 23.37 31.81
C PRO A 1005 -19.89 23.96 33.16
N MET A 1006 -18.81 23.45 33.78
CA MET A 1006 -18.29 23.98 35.04
C MET A 1006 -17.76 25.40 34.86
N LEU A 1007 -17.01 25.66 33.78
CA LEU A 1007 -16.56 27.02 33.44
C LEU A 1007 -17.76 27.97 33.30
N LEU A 1008 -18.80 27.58 32.57
CA LEU A 1008 -19.99 28.41 32.39
C LEU A 1008 -20.73 28.64 33.71
N ALA A 1009 -20.90 27.60 34.52
CA ALA A 1009 -21.57 27.71 35.82
C ALA A 1009 -20.83 28.66 36.77
N THR A 1010 -19.50 28.59 36.82
CA THR A 1010 -18.69 29.52 37.65
C THR A 1010 -18.81 30.96 37.15
N LEU A 1011 -18.82 31.19 35.84
CA LEU A 1011 -18.99 32.52 35.25
C LEU A 1011 -20.36 33.12 35.59
N VAL A 1012 -21.42 32.33 35.47
CA VAL A 1012 -22.79 32.75 35.87
C VAL A 1012 -22.86 33.04 37.37
N ALA A 1013 -22.27 32.19 38.21
CA ALA A 1013 -22.25 32.38 39.66
C ALA A 1013 -21.50 33.67 40.06
N LEU A 1014 -20.37 33.97 39.41
CA LEU A 1014 -19.61 35.20 39.63
C LEU A 1014 -20.41 36.44 39.20
N ILE A 1015 -21.07 36.40 38.05
CA ILE A 1015 -21.93 37.49 37.56
C ILE A 1015 -23.09 37.72 38.52
N ALA A 1016 -23.80 36.67 38.93
CA ALA A 1016 -24.89 36.77 39.90
C ALA A 1016 -24.40 37.32 41.24
N SER A 1017 -23.24 36.87 41.71
CA SER A 1017 -22.61 37.38 42.93
C SER A 1017 -22.29 38.87 42.82
N LEU A 1018 -21.82 39.35 41.66
CA LEU A 1018 -21.57 40.77 41.41
C LEU A 1018 -22.88 41.59 41.42
N PHE A 1019 -23.95 41.07 40.82
CA PHE A 1019 -25.26 41.73 40.83
C PHE A 1019 -25.88 41.81 42.22
N VAL A 1020 -25.58 40.86 43.11
CA VAL A 1020 -26.03 40.89 44.51
C VAL A 1020 -25.12 41.79 45.36
N ALA A 1021 -23.80 41.62 45.25
CA ALA A 1021 -22.82 42.34 46.08
C ALA A 1021 -22.71 43.82 45.71
N GLY A 1022 -22.81 44.19 44.44
CA GLY A 1022 -22.69 45.57 43.97
C GLY A 1022 -23.66 46.54 44.66
N PRO A 1023 -24.98 46.26 44.65
CA PRO A 1023 -25.96 47.06 45.41
C PRO A 1023 -25.73 47.05 46.92
N MET A 1024 -25.33 45.91 47.50
CA MET A 1024 -25.06 45.80 48.94
C MET A 1024 -23.90 46.69 49.37
N VAL A 1025 -22.80 46.70 48.60
CA VAL A 1025 -21.63 47.55 48.87
C VAL A 1025 -21.98 49.02 48.66
N ARG A 1026 -22.70 49.37 47.58
CA ARG A 1026 -23.18 50.76 47.37
C ARG A 1026 -24.05 51.26 48.51
N ARG A 1027 -24.95 50.41 49.01
CA ARG A 1027 -25.80 50.73 50.17
C ARG A 1027 -24.97 50.92 51.43
N LYS A 1028 -24.00 50.04 51.69
CA LYS A 1028 -23.12 50.14 52.85
C LYS A 1028 -22.28 51.42 52.81
N ALA A 1029 -21.66 51.73 51.67
CA ALA A 1029 -20.88 52.96 51.49
C ALA A 1029 -21.74 54.22 51.63
N LEU A 1030 -22.98 54.21 51.13
CA LEU A 1030 -23.92 55.32 51.33
C LEU A 1030 -24.25 55.50 52.83
N MET A 1031 -24.50 54.40 53.55
CA MET A 1031 -24.77 54.46 54.99
C MET A 1031 -23.56 54.95 55.80
N GLU A 1032 -22.35 54.52 55.47
CA GLU A 1032 -21.11 55.02 56.09
C GLU A 1032 -20.87 56.50 55.77
N ALA A 1033 -21.22 56.97 54.57
CA ALA A 1033 -21.11 58.38 54.21
C ALA A 1033 -22.20 59.27 54.86
N TRP A 1034 -23.30 58.67 55.32
CA TRP A 1034 -24.41 59.37 55.98
C TRP A 1034 -24.33 59.34 57.51
N ALA A 1035 -23.50 58.46 58.08
CA ALA A 1035 -23.15 58.40 59.49
C ALA A 1035 -22.01 59.39 59.81
#